data_AF-A0A6I6UQF9-F1
#
_entry.id   AF-A0A6I6UQF9-F1
#
_cell.length_a   1.000
_cell.length_b   1.000
_cell.length_c   1.000
_cell.angle_alpha   90.00
_cell.angle_beta   90.00
_cell.angle_gamma   90.00
#
_symmetry.space_group_name_H-M   'P 1'
#
loop_
_entity.id
_entity.type
_entity.pdbx_description
1 polymer ?
#
loop_
_entity_poly.entity_id
_entity_poly.type
_entity_poly.pdbx_seq_one_letter_code
_entity_poly.pdbx_strand_id
1 'polypeptide(L)'
;MAKLETGTVPVSRTYERDIESIIARYEEDRHSFYALALAFTNHHQEMEDLFYRSIIRLEDESRKRKKAHSAAATRIFLEECQKVSEPSVSSDDDPFHPFHHLGAADKEAVALVYMKGCDQDDAAHILNISVDEVKSRLFRGIRKLREMMGKDPEVEGCHKYQKHYLDYLGRTMDRPEKVDFEIHIYHCTDCQEDLASFQEVTLALAELAEETHLPADVMERVRNRLDQREAQRQKRRKKRKSILLSFAGVFVLLIVTGFITGGFASLYYSYTEDDEQLRAILQHNLGERLDLESESDGVKVTIKSVVADDVQTLVFYEVEDMKGENRYMMNPYEGVIIENEYDVMKRDEQTSFYSPPRDQENLHNDKKNVYRGTISLQPVSVDEGTIKLQIVRLMQLNEDPSTGELIGGGEMRFAEGGWSFEIPFEKKPSRVHKLDKKMEVAGIPVRLDQMTIAPTATVLEYSFQEQEMDGRIDMMTFESIESKDKKWKTDQFGGMMYGGASDNEGWNSFKTAFDTLYFDDPKDVTIRFGTAHLFVKDQKVIELDVNKELPDTIEYLGNTITIDEIKIGSPTQVTLTHDLPKDREYESVNYLYYRTAEEEEDYYSIGVSDGDGILMDKDGKKYKPGSYEYEKLDQPRYFETEQTIDLYNDGSSDDVMPTELVIDGYSTTKYLDDSVKVKLD
;
A
#
# COMPACT_ATOMS: atom_id res chain seq x y z
N MET A 1 -8.75 17.82 -24.03
CA MET A 1 -8.93 19.27 -23.78
C MET A 1 -10.33 19.50 -23.22
N ALA A 2 -10.47 19.64 -21.90
CA ALA A 2 -11.69 20.08 -21.24
C ALA A 2 -11.31 21.25 -20.33
N LYS A 3 -11.92 22.42 -20.56
CA LYS A 3 -11.70 23.64 -19.80
C LYS A 3 -12.30 23.46 -18.40
N LEU A 4 -11.45 23.45 -17.38
CA LEU A 4 -11.83 23.65 -15.98
C LEU A 4 -11.99 25.17 -15.76
N GLU A 5 -13.23 25.63 -15.64
CA GLU A 5 -13.56 26.97 -15.18
C GLU A 5 -13.25 27.09 -13.69
N THR A 6 -12.15 27.79 -13.36
CA THR A 6 -11.85 28.20 -12.00
C THR A 6 -12.76 29.37 -11.60
N GLY A 7 -13.86 29.07 -10.91
CA GLY A 7 -14.68 30.07 -10.24
C GLY A 7 -13.88 30.79 -9.15
N THR A 8 -13.52 32.05 -9.40
CA THR A 8 -12.98 32.95 -8.38
C THR A 8 -14.08 33.35 -7.40
N VAL A 9 -14.05 32.79 -6.19
CA VAL A 9 -14.93 33.23 -5.09
C VAL A 9 -14.49 34.61 -4.60
N PRO A 10 -15.34 35.66 -4.63
CA PRO A 10 -14.98 36.98 -4.13
C PRO A 10 -15.21 37.04 -2.61
N VAL A 11 -14.18 36.78 -1.81
CA VAL A 11 -14.28 36.75 -0.32
C VAL A 11 -13.77 38.03 0.37
N SER A 12 -13.45 39.11 -0.35
CA SER A 12 -12.90 40.33 0.30
C SER A 12 -13.82 41.55 0.36
N ARG A 13 -14.80 41.72 -0.55
CA ARG A 13 -15.58 42.97 -0.64
C ARG A 13 -16.73 43.11 0.34
N THR A 14 -17.26 42.00 0.88
CA THR A 14 -18.37 42.02 1.83
C THR A 14 -17.95 42.39 3.25
N TYR A 15 -16.66 42.24 3.58
CA TYR A 15 -16.12 42.46 4.92
C TYR A 15 -15.80 43.93 5.20
N GLU A 16 -15.13 44.61 4.27
CA GLU A 16 -14.81 46.06 4.36
C GLU A 16 -16.08 46.92 4.46
N ARG A 17 -17.20 46.47 3.86
CA ARG A 17 -18.50 47.16 3.93
C ARG A 17 -19.17 47.11 5.30
N ASP A 18 -18.79 46.18 6.19
CA ASP A 18 -19.48 45.96 7.47
C ASP A 18 -18.88 46.81 8.60
N ILE A 19 -17.55 46.92 8.68
CA ILE A 19 -16.89 47.73 9.71
C ILE A 19 -17.01 49.24 9.45
N GLU A 20 -16.92 49.68 8.19
CA GLU A 20 -17.15 51.08 7.81
C GLU A 20 -18.58 51.52 8.13
N SER A 21 -19.57 50.62 7.96
CA SER A 21 -20.95 50.88 8.37
C SER A 21 -21.11 51.00 9.89
N ILE A 22 -20.24 50.36 10.68
CA ILE A 22 -20.23 50.50 12.14
C ILE A 22 -19.58 51.81 12.55
N ILE A 23 -18.43 52.16 11.96
CA ILE A 23 -17.71 53.41 12.24
C ILE A 23 -18.61 54.61 11.93
N ALA A 24 -19.25 54.61 10.75
CA ALA A 24 -20.15 55.69 10.34
C ALA A 24 -21.28 55.97 11.34
N ARG A 25 -21.79 54.95 12.05
CA ARG A 25 -22.83 55.14 13.09
C ARG A 25 -22.32 55.87 14.32
N TYR A 26 -21.10 55.54 14.76
CA TYR A 26 -20.47 56.27 15.87
C TYR A 26 -20.08 57.68 15.45
N GLU A 27 -19.80 57.92 14.16
CA GLU A 27 -19.52 59.26 13.63
C GLU A 27 -20.78 60.13 13.51
N GLU A 28 -21.91 59.56 13.07
CA GLU A 28 -23.20 60.25 12.93
C GLU A 28 -23.67 60.86 14.28
N ASP A 29 -23.55 60.07 15.35
CA ASP A 29 -23.99 60.43 16.71
C ASP A 29 -22.83 60.84 17.64
N ARG A 30 -21.65 61.16 17.09
CA ARG A 30 -20.38 61.27 17.85
C ARG A 30 -20.43 62.22 19.05
N HIS A 31 -21.16 63.32 18.93
CA HIS A 31 -21.29 64.32 20.00
C HIS A 31 -22.08 63.75 21.19
N SER A 32 -23.17 63.04 20.93
CA SER A 32 -23.99 62.42 21.96
C SER A 32 -23.30 61.22 22.65
N PHE A 33 -22.47 60.47 21.93
CA PHE A 33 -21.62 59.43 22.53
C PHE A 33 -20.52 60.03 23.41
N TYR A 34 -19.97 61.17 23.00
CA TYR A 34 -18.98 61.89 23.79
C TYR A 34 -19.58 62.49 25.07
N ALA A 35 -20.73 63.16 24.96
CA ALA A 35 -21.48 63.66 26.12
C ALA A 35 -21.83 62.52 27.10
N LEU A 36 -22.26 61.37 26.56
CA LEU A 36 -22.52 60.18 27.37
C LEU A 36 -21.27 59.71 28.12
N ALA A 37 -20.11 59.67 27.47
CA ALA A 37 -18.86 59.25 28.10
C ALA A 37 -18.39 60.22 29.20
N LEU A 38 -18.60 61.53 29.02
CA LEU A 38 -18.22 62.56 29.99
C LEU A 38 -18.93 62.42 31.35
N ALA A 39 -20.12 61.82 31.38
CA ALA A 39 -20.78 61.46 32.63
C ALA A 39 -20.00 60.40 33.45
N PHE A 40 -19.09 59.66 32.83
CA PHE A 40 -18.33 58.55 33.44
C PHE A 40 -16.83 58.83 33.56
N THR A 41 -16.20 59.49 32.58
CA THR A 41 -14.76 59.82 32.59
C THR A 41 -14.49 61.17 31.94
N ASN A 42 -13.46 61.88 32.43
CA ASN A 42 -12.93 63.10 31.84
C ASN A 42 -11.52 62.91 31.23
N HIS A 43 -11.02 61.67 31.14
CA HIS A 43 -9.68 61.40 30.62
C HIS A 43 -9.67 61.15 29.09
N HIS A 44 -8.99 62.03 28.34
CA HIS A 44 -8.97 62.01 26.87
C HIS A 44 -8.46 60.69 26.26
N GLN A 45 -7.48 60.01 26.88
CA GLN A 45 -6.99 58.71 26.39
C GLN A 45 -8.01 57.58 26.59
N GLU A 46 -8.85 57.66 27.62
CA GLU A 46 -9.92 56.70 27.87
C GLU A 46 -11.04 56.87 26.85
N MET A 47 -11.31 58.10 26.39
CA MET A 47 -12.31 58.38 25.35
C MET A 47 -12.00 57.67 24.03
N GLU A 48 -10.77 57.77 23.52
CA GLU A 48 -10.37 57.05 22.30
C GLU A 48 -10.49 55.53 22.45
N ASP A 49 -10.12 55.03 23.63
CA ASP A 49 -10.21 53.61 23.95
C ASP A 49 -11.67 53.13 24.05
N LEU A 50 -12.58 53.95 24.57
CA LEU A 50 -14.02 53.66 24.63
C LEU A 50 -14.61 53.51 23.23
N PHE A 51 -14.36 54.46 22.33
CA PHE A 51 -14.80 54.35 20.93
C PHE A 51 -14.20 53.12 20.24
N TYR A 52 -12.88 52.91 20.37
CA TYR A 52 -12.20 51.77 19.75
C TYR A 52 -12.74 50.42 20.26
N ARG A 53 -12.87 50.23 21.57
CA ARG A 53 -13.37 48.97 22.17
C ARG A 53 -14.83 48.72 21.80
N SER A 54 -15.66 49.76 21.81
CA SER A 54 -17.08 49.66 21.46
C SER A 54 -17.29 49.25 20.01
N ILE A 55 -16.53 49.85 19.07
CA ILE A 55 -16.57 49.50 17.64
C ILE A 55 -16.15 48.04 17.43
N ILE A 56 -15.04 47.60 18.02
CA ILE A 56 -14.57 46.21 17.91
C ILE A 56 -15.59 45.22 18.51
N ARG A 57 -16.17 45.56 19.66
CA ARG A 57 -17.15 44.69 20.33
C ARG A 57 -18.45 44.59 19.54
N LEU A 58 -18.92 45.70 18.95
CA LEU A 58 -20.09 45.70 18.08
C LEU A 58 -19.83 44.92 16.78
N GLU A 59 -18.62 44.98 16.22
CA GLU A 59 -18.19 44.15 15.08
C GLU A 59 -18.23 42.65 15.43
N ASP A 60 -17.72 42.26 16.60
CA ASP A 60 -17.73 40.86 17.03
C ASP A 60 -19.16 40.35 17.32
N GLU A 61 -20.06 41.20 17.84
CA GLU A 61 -21.47 40.86 18.06
C GLU A 61 -22.28 40.81 16.76
N SER A 62 -22.04 41.73 15.80
CA SER A 62 -22.74 41.77 14.51
C SER A 62 -22.47 40.51 13.68
N ARG A 63 -21.22 40.03 13.66
CA ARG A 63 -20.84 38.76 13.02
C ARG A 63 -21.61 37.56 13.54
N LYS A 64 -22.02 37.58 14.81
CA LYS A 64 -22.76 36.48 15.44
C LYS A 64 -24.28 36.56 15.20
N ARG A 65 -24.86 37.76 15.07
CA ARG A 65 -26.32 37.98 15.12
C ARG A 65 -26.96 38.55 13.84
N LYS A 66 -26.21 38.76 12.75
CA LYS A 66 -26.68 39.16 11.40
C LYS A 66 -27.41 40.52 11.25
N LYS A 67 -27.86 41.20 12.31
CA LYS A 67 -28.27 42.62 12.29
C LYS A 67 -27.97 43.31 13.63
N ALA A 68 -27.31 44.46 13.58
CA ALA A 68 -27.10 45.33 14.73
C ALA A 68 -28.11 46.49 14.70
N HIS A 69 -28.97 46.56 15.72
CA HIS A 69 -29.89 47.68 15.97
C HIS A 69 -29.11 48.90 16.52
N SER A 70 -29.60 50.13 16.29
CA SER A 70 -29.00 51.37 16.83
C SER A 70 -28.84 51.32 18.36
N ALA A 71 -29.84 50.80 19.07
CA ALA A 71 -29.80 50.59 20.52
C ALA A 71 -28.63 49.70 20.99
N ALA A 72 -28.11 48.81 20.12
CA ALA A 72 -26.97 47.96 20.48
C ALA A 72 -25.65 48.74 20.57
N ALA A 73 -25.47 49.79 19.76
CA ALA A 73 -24.28 50.63 19.82
C ALA A 73 -24.24 51.45 21.12
N THR A 74 -25.36 52.07 21.48
CA THR A 74 -25.52 52.81 22.74
C THR A 74 -25.35 51.91 23.96
N ARG A 75 -25.98 50.73 23.96
CA ARG A 75 -25.80 49.75 25.04
C ARG A 75 -24.34 49.33 25.20
N ILE A 76 -23.68 48.91 24.12
CA ILE A 76 -22.27 48.47 24.19
C ILE A 76 -21.38 49.61 24.67
N PHE A 77 -21.60 50.82 24.17
CA PHE A 77 -20.80 51.97 24.57
C PHE A 77 -21.01 52.33 26.04
N LEU A 78 -22.25 52.31 26.54
CA LEU A 78 -22.55 52.51 27.97
C LEU A 78 -21.87 51.44 28.84
N GLU A 79 -21.93 50.17 28.44
CA GLU A 79 -21.26 49.07 29.14
C GLU A 79 -19.73 49.22 29.14
N GLU A 80 -19.13 49.79 28.09
CA GLU A 80 -17.69 50.11 28.10
C GLU A 80 -17.40 51.31 29.01
N CYS A 81 -18.28 52.33 29.06
CA CYS A 81 -18.14 53.47 29.98
C CYS A 81 -18.16 53.03 31.45
N GLN A 82 -19.03 52.06 31.81
CA GLN A 82 -19.09 51.49 33.17
C GLN A 82 -17.81 50.78 33.61
N LYS A 83 -17.01 50.27 32.66
CA LYS A 83 -15.78 49.53 32.97
C LYS A 83 -14.59 50.45 33.24
N VAL A 84 -14.73 51.74 32.94
CA VAL A 84 -13.73 52.75 33.25
C VAL A 84 -13.83 53.06 34.75
N SER A 85 -12.69 53.13 35.44
CA SER A 85 -12.65 53.40 36.88
C SER A 85 -13.06 54.85 37.17
N GLU A 86 -13.62 55.11 38.36
CA GLU A 86 -14.04 56.46 38.76
C GLU A 86 -12.94 57.51 38.54
N PRO A 87 -13.30 58.73 38.11
CA PRO A 87 -12.34 59.76 37.72
C PRO A 87 -11.38 60.10 38.86
N SER A 88 -10.12 60.33 38.51
CA SER A 88 -9.14 60.91 39.43
C SER A 88 -9.49 62.37 39.68
N VAL A 89 -9.72 62.75 40.94
CA VAL A 89 -9.87 64.11 41.50
C VAL A 89 -10.19 65.17 40.44
N SER A 90 -11.47 65.29 40.09
CA SER A 90 -11.96 66.42 39.29
C SER A 90 -11.81 67.71 40.09
N SER A 91 -11.38 68.79 39.42
CA SER A 91 -11.46 70.15 39.98
C SER A 91 -12.93 70.57 40.11
N ASP A 92 -13.26 71.41 41.09
CA ASP A 92 -14.60 72.01 41.24
C ASP A 92 -15.09 72.77 39.97
N ASP A 93 -14.17 73.07 39.04
CA ASP A 93 -14.45 73.70 37.74
C ASP A 93 -14.95 72.73 36.64
N ASP A 94 -15.07 71.42 36.90
CA ASP A 94 -15.57 70.43 35.92
C ASP A 94 -17.12 70.42 35.89
N PRO A 95 -17.77 70.81 34.77
CA PRO A 95 -19.23 70.82 34.65
C PRO A 95 -19.89 69.44 34.86
N PHE A 96 -19.14 68.35 34.67
CA PHE A 96 -19.63 66.97 34.87
C PHE A 96 -19.37 66.44 36.28
N HIS A 97 -18.71 67.20 37.16
CA HIS A 97 -18.45 66.81 38.55
C HIS A 97 -19.68 66.26 39.31
N PRO A 98 -20.89 66.85 39.17
CA PRO A 98 -22.10 66.33 39.83
C PRO A 98 -22.47 64.91 39.38
N PHE A 99 -22.21 64.53 38.13
CA PHE A 99 -22.52 63.19 37.63
C PHE A 99 -21.69 62.11 38.32
N HIS A 100 -20.45 62.41 38.67
CA HIS A 100 -19.55 61.42 39.29
C HIS A 100 -20.06 60.94 40.66
N HIS A 101 -20.85 61.78 41.34
CA HIS A 101 -21.40 61.53 42.67
C HIS A 101 -22.79 60.85 42.65
N LEU A 102 -23.39 60.66 41.47
CA LEU A 102 -24.61 59.88 41.32
C LEU A 102 -24.36 58.38 41.50
N GLY A 103 -25.30 57.67 42.12
CA GLY A 103 -25.27 56.21 42.16
C GLY A 103 -25.33 55.64 40.75
N ALA A 104 -24.62 54.54 40.48
CA ALA A 104 -24.44 54.00 39.13
C ALA A 104 -25.74 53.85 38.33
N ALA A 105 -26.78 53.27 38.94
CA ALA A 105 -28.08 53.06 38.31
C ALA A 105 -28.82 54.38 37.95
N ASP A 106 -28.72 55.40 38.80
CA ASP A 106 -29.37 56.70 38.58
C ASP A 106 -28.57 57.51 37.55
N LYS A 107 -27.23 57.44 37.62
CA LYS A 107 -26.29 58.05 36.67
C LYS A 107 -26.55 57.58 35.23
N GLU A 108 -26.73 56.28 35.04
CA GLU A 108 -27.04 55.68 33.73
C GLU A 108 -28.33 56.22 33.13
N ALA A 109 -29.41 56.29 33.92
CA ALA A 109 -30.69 56.80 33.43
C ALA A 109 -30.59 58.28 33.05
N VAL A 110 -29.97 59.10 33.90
CA VAL A 110 -29.79 60.54 33.64
C VAL A 110 -28.88 60.77 32.42
N ALA A 111 -27.77 60.04 32.31
CA ALA A 111 -26.83 60.18 31.20
C ALA A 111 -27.45 59.74 29.86
N LEU A 112 -28.24 58.66 29.84
CA LEU A 112 -28.94 58.24 28.62
C LEU A 112 -29.97 59.26 28.15
N VAL A 113 -30.79 59.79 29.06
CA VAL A 113 -31.88 60.69 28.69
C VAL A 113 -31.37 62.09 28.36
N TYR A 114 -30.49 62.64 29.21
CA TYR A 114 -30.08 64.05 29.07
C TYR A 114 -28.75 64.25 28.34
N MET A 115 -27.78 63.32 28.43
CA MET A 115 -26.50 63.46 27.73
C MET A 115 -26.52 62.82 26.34
N LYS A 116 -27.03 61.59 26.23
CA LYS A 116 -27.19 60.90 24.93
C LYS A 116 -28.42 61.38 24.15
N GLY A 117 -29.44 61.89 24.83
CA GLY A 117 -30.69 62.35 24.22
C GLY A 117 -31.69 61.24 23.89
N CYS A 118 -31.65 60.11 24.61
CA CYS A 118 -32.64 59.03 24.46
C CYS A 118 -33.99 59.44 25.08
N ASP A 119 -35.09 58.98 24.50
CA ASP A 119 -36.37 59.02 25.22
C ASP A 119 -36.41 57.95 26.32
N GLN A 120 -37.45 58.01 27.17
CA GLN A 120 -37.56 57.10 28.32
C GLN A 120 -37.79 55.65 27.90
N ASP A 121 -38.40 55.40 26.74
CA ASP A 121 -38.65 54.05 26.20
C ASP A 121 -37.35 53.43 25.64
N ASP A 122 -36.55 54.21 24.91
CA ASP A 122 -35.23 53.84 24.42
C ASP A 122 -34.27 53.56 25.57
N ALA A 123 -34.28 54.42 26.59
CA ALA A 123 -33.48 54.21 27.81
C ALA A 123 -33.90 52.92 28.54
N ALA A 124 -35.19 52.64 28.63
CA ALA A 124 -35.72 51.40 29.21
C ALA A 124 -35.25 50.16 28.43
N HIS A 125 -35.27 50.22 27.09
CA HIS A 125 -34.79 49.14 26.24
C HIS A 125 -33.26 48.94 26.35
N ILE A 126 -32.47 50.02 26.40
CA ILE A 126 -31.01 49.96 26.52
C ILE A 126 -30.59 49.37 27.88
N LEU A 127 -31.23 49.81 28.96
CA LEU A 127 -30.95 49.37 30.33
C LEU A 127 -31.64 48.04 30.69
N ASN A 128 -32.55 47.56 29.85
CA ASN A 128 -33.36 46.36 30.06
C ASN A 128 -34.14 46.40 31.39
N ILE A 129 -34.86 47.50 31.63
CA ILE A 129 -35.73 47.77 32.80
C ILE A 129 -37.08 48.33 32.33
N SER A 130 -38.05 48.48 33.24
CA SER A 130 -39.32 49.13 32.90
C SER A 130 -39.18 50.65 32.78
N VAL A 131 -40.06 51.28 32.00
CA VAL A 131 -40.13 52.75 31.88
C VAL A 131 -40.37 53.41 33.24
N ASP A 132 -41.19 52.80 34.11
CA ASP A 132 -41.42 53.31 35.47
C ASP A 132 -40.14 53.28 36.33
N GLU A 133 -39.29 52.27 36.16
CA GLU A 133 -37.99 52.19 36.84
C GLU A 133 -37.02 53.25 36.28
N VAL A 134 -37.04 53.53 34.98
CA VAL A 134 -36.31 54.66 34.38
C VAL A 134 -36.78 55.98 35.02
N LYS A 135 -38.08 56.24 35.09
CA LYS A 135 -38.65 57.43 35.72
C LYS A 135 -38.23 57.55 37.19
N SER A 136 -38.26 56.45 37.95
CA SER A 136 -37.81 56.44 39.34
C SER A 136 -36.33 56.82 39.48
N ARG A 137 -35.46 56.26 38.63
CA ARG A 137 -34.03 56.57 38.58
C ARG A 137 -33.75 58.01 38.18
N LEU A 138 -34.44 58.52 37.15
CA LEU A 138 -34.36 59.92 36.73
C LEU A 138 -34.77 60.86 37.86
N PHE A 139 -35.87 60.55 38.56
CA PHE A 139 -36.37 61.38 39.65
C PHE A 139 -35.35 61.46 40.80
N ARG A 140 -34.80 60.31 41.24
CA ARG A 140 -33.73 60.28 42.26
C ARG A 140 -32.46 60.99 41.80
N GLY A 141 -32.06 60.75 40.54
CA GLY A 141 -30.87 61.34 39.95
C GLY A 141 -30.95 62.86 39.87
N ILE A 142 -32.07 63.41 39.35
CA ILE A 142 -32.30 64.85 39.26
C ILE A 142 -32.40 65.48 40.64
N ARG A 143 -33.10 64.84 41.59
CA ARG A 143 -33.16 65.32 42.98
C ARG A 143 -31.76 65.44 43.60
N LYS A 144 -30.91 64.43 43.41
CA LYS A 144 -29.53 64.47 43.92
C LYS A 144 -28.67 65.50 43.19
N LEU A 145 -28.82 65.65 41.88
CA LEU A 145 -28.14 66.71 41.12
C LEU A 145 -28.55 68.09 41.60
N ARG A 146 -29.84 68.30 41.85
CA ARG A 146 -30.40 69.54 42.40
C ARG A 146 -29.74 69.91 43.74
N GLU A 147 -29.64 68.95 44.66
CA GLU A 147 -28.95 69.12 45.95
C GLU A 147 -27.49 69.57 45.75
N MET A 148 -26.78 68.93 44.81
CA MET A 148 -25.36 69.23 44.54
C MET A 148 -25.15 70.55 43.78
N MET A 149 -26.11 70.98 42.97
CA MET A 149 -26.07 72.25 42.24
C MET A 149 -26.52 73.45 43.10
N GLY A 150 -26.85 73.22 44.37
CA GLY A 150 -27.33 74.28 45.28
C GLY A 150 -28.71 74.83 44.91
N LYS A 151 -29.52 74.03 44.20
CA LYS A 151 -30.86 74.41 43.70
C LYS A 151 -32.01 73.78 44.49
N ASP A 152 -31.74 73.30 45.70
CA ASP A 152 -32.74 72.61 46.52
C ASP A 152 -33.77 73.63 47.05
N PRO A 153 -35.08 73.41 46.86
CA PRO A 153 -36.10 74.31 47.40
C PRO A 153 -36.11 74.26 48.92
N GLU A 154 -36.58 75.34 49.57
CA GLU A 154 -36.71 75.38 51.03
C GLU A 154 -37.76 74.37 51.57
N VAL A 155 -38.66 73.89 50.70
CA VAL A 155 -39.76 72.96 51.03
C VAL A 155 -39.92 71.91 49.93
N GLU A 156 -40.16 70.64 50.31
CA GLU A 156 -40.48 69.57 49.36
C GLU A 156 -41.95 69.61 48.94
N GLY A 157 -42.23 69.37 47.65
CA GLY A 157 -43.58 69.29 47.11
C GLY A 157 -44.38 68.09 47.65
N CYS A 158 -45.69 68.08 47.39
CA CYS A 158 -46.58 67.01 47.81
C CYS A 158 -46.17 65.65 47.21
N HIS A 159 -45.85 64.67 48.05
CA HIS A 159 -45.46 63.30 47.64
C HIS A 159 -46.43 62.63 46.65
N LYS A 160 -47.74 62.92 46.73
CA LYS A 160 -48.75 62.39 45.78
C LYS A 160 -48.46 62.82 44.33
N TYR A 161 -47.95 64.03 44.14
CA TYR A 161 -47.82 64.66 42.83
C TYR A 161 -46.38 64.68 42.28
N GLN A 162 -45.37 64.38 43.09
CA GLN A 162 -43.97 64.26 42.64
C GLN A 162 -43.80 63.25 41.48
N LYS A 163 -44.57 62.15 41.47
CA LYS A 163 -44.58 61.15 40.39
C LYS A 163 -44.94 61.73 39.01
N HIS A 164 -45.60 62.89 38.97
CA HIS A 164 -46.07 63.53 37.75
C HIS A 164 -45.04 64.48 37.14
N TYR A 165 -43.93 64.79 37.83
CA TYR A 165 -42.99 65.84 37.42
C TYR A 165 -42.32 65.53 36.08
N LEU A 166 -41.75 64.33 35.94
CA LEU A 166 -41.04 63.94 34.73
C LEU A 166 -41.97 63.80 33.53
N ASP A 167 -43.19 63.29 33.74
CA ASP A 167 -44.18 63.15 32.67
C ASP A 167 -44.74 64.51 32.21
N TYR A 168 -44.82 65.47 33.14
CA TYR A 168 -45.23 66.83 32.82
C TYR A 168 -44.15 67.57 32.03
N LEU A 169 -42.90 67.53 32.49
CA LEU A 169 -41.75 68.17 31.83
C LEU A 169 -41.45 67.51 30.48
N GLY A 170 -41.58 66.19 30.38
CA GLY A 170 -41.40 65.41 29.16
C GLY A 170 -42.58 65.48 28.18
N ARG A 171 -43.70 66.12 28.55
CA ARG A 171 -44.93 66.23 27.75
C ARG A 171 -45.55 64.87 27.38
N THR A 172 -45.36 63.85 28.21
CA THR A 172 -45.86 62.48 28.03
C THR A 172 -47.13 62.18 28.82
N MET A 173 -47.58 63.11 29.65
CA MET A 173 -48.78 62.98 30.48
C MET A 173 -50.08 63.02 29.67
N ASP A 174 -51.06 62.19 30.05
CA ASP A 174 -52.38 62.22 29.42
C ASP A 174 -53.17 63.49 29.79
N ARG A 175 -54.20 63.80 29.00
CA ARG A 175 -54.93 65.08 29.17
C ARG A 175 -55.68 65.17 30.51
N PRO A 176 -56.40 64.14 30.99
CA PRO A 176 -57.06 64.20 32.30
C PRO A 176 -56.08 64.38 33.48
N GLU A 177 -54.99 63.62 33.52
CA GLU A 177 -53.98 63.71 34.58
C GLU A 177 -53.24 65.04 34.56
N LYS A 178 -52.94 65.55 33.35
CA LYS A 178 -52.31 66.86 33.18
C LYS A 178 -53.16 67.98 33.75
N VAL A 179 -54.47 67.97 33.49
CA VAL A 179 -55.39 68.98 34.02
C VAL A 179 -55.48 68.91 35.55
N ASP A 180 -55.58 67.72 36.13
CA ASP A 180 -55.59 67.54 37.60
C ASP A 180 -54.30 68.06 38.24
N PHE A 181 -53.15 67.76 37.63
CA PHE A 181 -51.85 68.22 38.11
C PHE A 181 -51.66 69.73 37.98
N GLU A 182 -52.09 70.34 36.87
CA GLU A 182 -52.03 71.81 36.67
C GLU A 182 -52.95 72.55 37.66
N ILE A 183 -54.13 72.00 37.98
CA ILE A 183 -55.00 72.55 39.03
C ILE A 183 -54.27 72.52 40.38
N HIS A 184 -53.55 71.44 40.69
CA HIS A 184 -52.82 71.32 41.95
C HIS A 184 -51.64 72.30 42.04
N ILE A 185 -50.80 72.39 41.00
CA ILE A 185 -49.65 73.32 40.95
C ILE A 185 -50.13 74.76 41.11
N TYR A 186 -51.24 75.15 40.47
CA TYR A 186 -51.77 76.50 40.60
C TYR A 186 -52.12 76.90 42.05
N HIS A 187 -52.42 75.93 42.91
CA HIS A 187 -52.84 76.17 44.30
C HIS A 187 -51.81 75.72 45.36
N CYS A 188 -50.67 75.13 44.96
CA CYS A 188 -49.66 74.60 45.89
C CYS A 188 -48.29 75.17 45.53
N THR A 189 -47.86 76.19 46.28
CA THR A 189 -46.57 76.87 46.11
C THR A 189 -45.40 75.91 46.23
N ASP A 190 -45.45 74.98 47.19
CA ASP A 190 -44.38 74.01 47.41
C ASP A 190 -44.18 73.09 46.19
N CYS A 191 -45.28 72.60 45.58
CA CYS A 191 -45.19 71.83 44.34
C CYS A 191 -44.74 72.65 43.13
N GLN A 192 -45.07 73.94 43.10
CA GLN A 192 -44.66 74.84 42.02
C GLN A 192 -43.15 75.11 42.10
N GLU A 193 -42.62 75.40 43.28
CA GLU A 193 -41.19 75.61 43.52
C GLU A 193 -40.39 74.32 43.32
N ASP A 194 -40.88 73.19 43.83
CA ASP A 194 -40.25 71.88 43.66
C ASP A 194 -40.20 71.48 42.17
N LEU A 195 -41.31 71.62 41.42
CA LEU A 195 -41.32 71.35 39.98
C LEU A 195 -40.41 72.31 39.19
N ALA A 196 -40.38 73.60 39.53
CA ALA A 196 -39.51 74.58 38.89
C ALA A 196 -38.02 74.22 39.08
N SER A 197 -37.63 73.78 40.28
CA SER A 197 -36.27 73.33 40.56
C SER A 197 -35.87 72.11 39.72
N PHE A 198 -36.79 71.16 39.51
CA PHE A 198 -36.58 70.02 38.60
C PHE A 198 -36.42 70.50 37.15
N GLN A 199 -37.25 71.43 36.70
CA GLN A 199 -37.16 72.00 35.35
C GLN A 199 -35.82 72.71 35.11
N GLU A 200 -35.32 73.45 36.09
CA GLU A 200 -34.03 74.13 35.96
C GLU A 200 -32.85 73.16 35.86
N VAL A 201 -32.89 72.04 36.59
CA VAL A 201 -31.84 71.02 36.49
C VAL A 201 -31.92 70.32 35.13
N THR A 202 -33.11 69.95 34.65
CA THR A 202 -33.24 69.28 33.35
C THR A 202 -32.82 70.17 32.19
N LEU A 203 -33.09 71.49 32.26
CA LEU A 203 -32.59 72.47 31.28
C LEU A 203 -31.07 72.60 31.32
N ALA A 204 -30.47 72.73 32.52
CA ALA A 204 -29.03 72.81 32.67
C ALA A 204 -28.31 71.56 32.13
N LEU A 205 -28.90 70.38 32.32
CA LEU A 205 -28.38 69.14 31.74
C LEU A 205 -28.46 69.13 30.20
N ALA A 206 -29.56 69.61 29.62
CA ALA A 206 -29.71 69.70 28.17
C ALA A 206 -28.70 70.69 27.56
N GLU A 207 -28.53 71.87 28.18
CA GLU A 207 -27.52 72.86 27.77
C GLU A 207 -26.10 72.28 27.86
N LEU A 208 -25.79 71.59 28.96
CA LEU A 208 -24.50 70.94 29.14
C LEU A 208 -24.20 69.90 28.05
N ALA A 209 -25.20 69.13 27.62
CA ALA A 209 -25.04 68.16 26.54
C ALA A 209 -24.78 68.85 25.19
N GLU A 210 -25.48 69.96 24.89
CA GLU A 210 -25.31 70.71 23.64
C GLU A 210 -23.96 71.43 23.54
N GLU A 211 -23.43 71.95 24.65
CA GLU A 211 -22.12 72.62 24.70
C GLU A 211 -20.94 71.65 24.57
N THR A 212 -21.17 70.34 24.73
CA THR A 212 -20.09 69.36 24.58
C THR A 212 -19.67 69.19 23.12
N HIS A 213 -18.38 69.40 22.87
CA HIS A 213 -17.79 69.23 21.54
C HIS A 213 -16.67 68.21 21.59
N LEU A 214 -16.82 67.15 20.79
CA LEU A 214 -15.77 66.14 20.60
C LEU A 214 -14.55 66.80 19.90
N PRO A 215 -13.33 66.65 20.42
CA PRO A 215 -12.12 67.07 19.72
C PRO A 215 -11.99 66.37 18.36
N ALA A 216 -11.67 67.15 17.31
CA ALA A 216 -11.76 66.71 15.92
C ALA A 216 -10.87 65.50 15.55
N ASP A 217 -9.89 65.18 16.40
CA ASP A 217 -8.82 64.22 16.15
C ASP A 217 -9.07 62.82 16.77
N VAL A 218 -10.06 62.68 17.65
CA VAL A 218 -10.37 61.42 18.36
C VAL A 218 -10.79 60.32 17.39
N MET A 219 -11.78 60.58 16.53
CA MET A 219 -12.28 59.58 15.58
C MET A 219 -11.25 59.22 14.51
N GLU A 220 -10.41 60.19 14.10
CA GLU A 220 -9.31 59.94 13.16
C GLU A 220 -8.27 58.97 13.75
N ARG A 221 -7.90 59.15 15.03
CA ARG A 221 -7.00 58.20 15.73
C ARG A 221 -7.62 56.82 15.91
N VAL A 222 -8.91 56.74 16.21
CA VAL A 222 -9.65 55.47 16.29
C VAL A 222 -9.61 54.75 14.94
N ARG A 223 -9.85 55.46 13.83
CA ARG A 223 -9.79 54.90 12.47
C ARG A 223 -8.40 54.35 12.14
N ASN A 224 -7.36 55.14 12.41
CA ASN A 224 -5.97 54.72 12.20
C ASN A 224 -5.61 53.43 12.97
N ARG A 225 -6.11 53.27 14.21
CA ARG A 225 -5.92 52.04 15.00
C ARG A 225 -6.65 50.83 14.41
N LEU A 226 -7.86 51.03 13.87
CA LEU A 226 -8.64 49.98 13.22
C LEU A 226 -7.94 49.49 11.93
N ASP A 227 -7.45 50.40 11.09
CA ASP A 227 -6.76 50.07 9.85
C ASP A 227 -5.47 49.25 10.06
N GLN A 228 -4.68 49.63 11.08
CA GLN A 228 -3.46 48.89 11.45
C GLN A 228 -3.76 47.44 11.87
N ARG A 229 -4.86 47.23 12.60
CA ARG A 229 -5.32 45.90 13.03
C ARG A 229 -5.72 45.03 11.84
N GLU A 230 -6.40 45.59 10.85
CA GLU A 230 -6.80 44.87 9.63
C GLU A 230 -5.60 44.44 8.79
N ALA A 231 -4.65 45.35 8.57
CA ALA A 231 -3.43 45.08 7.82
C ALA A 231 -2.62 43.92 8.42
N GLN A 232 -2.52 43.84 9.75
CA GLN A 232 -1.86 42.73 10.45
C GLN A 232 -2.62 41.40 10.30
N ARG A 233 -3.96 41.42 10.37
CA ARG A 233 -4.80 40.23 10.18
C ARG A 233 -4.65 39.65 8.77
N GLN A 234 -4.65 40.49 7.74
CA GLN A 234 -4.50 40.06 6.34
C GLN A 234 -3.13 39.38 6.10
N LYS A 235 -2.03 39.94 6.63
CA LYS A 235 -0.68 39.34 6.54
C LYS A 235 -0.62 37.93 7.16
N ARG A 236 -1.19 37.74 8.36
CA ARG A 236 -1.23 36.44 9.04
C ARG A 236 -2.04 35.40 8.27
N ARG A 237 -3.17 35.80 7.69
CA ARG A 237 -4.02 34.90 6.87
C ARG A 237 -3.33 34.47 5.58
N LYS A 238 -2.60 35.38 4.92
CA LYS A 238 -1.80 35.07 3.73
C LYS A 238 -0.69 34.04 4.03
N LYS A 239 0.01 34.19 5.17
CA LYS A 239 1.05 33.25 5.62
C LYS A 239 0.48 31.85 5.91
N ARG A 240 -0.65 31.74 6.61
CA ARG A 240 -1.30 30.44 6.91
C ARG A 240 -1.78 29.72 5.64
N LYS A 241 -2.36 30.43 4.68
CA LYS A 241 -2.78 29.83 3.40
C LYS A 241 -1.59 29.29 2.59
N SER A 242 -0.47 30.00 2.58
CA SER A 242 0.75 29.55 1.87
C SER A 242 1.34 28.27 2.46
N ILE A 243 1.34 28.13 3.79
CA ILE A 243 1.81 26.90 4.46
C ILE A 243 0.89 25.72 4.12
N LEU A 244 -0.44 25.90 4.21
CA LEU A 244 -1.41 24.84 3.91
C LEU A 244 -1.31 24.36 2.45
N LEU A 245 -1.14 25.28 1.50
CA LEU A 245 -0.95 24.95 0.08
C LEU A 245 0.35 24.16 -0.16
N SER A 246 1.41 24.47 0.60
CA SER A 246 2.68 23.75 0.49
C SER A 246 2.55 22.30 0.99
N PHE A 247 1.87 22.08 2.11
CA PHE A 247 1.59 20.73 2.61
C PHE A 247 0.70 19.93 1.67
N ALA A 248 -0.34 20.55 1.10
CA ALA A 248 -1.20 19.90 0.11
C ALA A 248 -0.39 19.49 -1.13
N GLY A 249 0.52 20.34 -1.60
CA GLY A 249 1.40 20.03 -2.73
C GLY A 249 2.30 18.80 -2.47
N VAL A 250 2.92 18.71 -1.29
CA VAL A 250 3.76 17.56 -0.91
C VAL A 250 2.93 16.27 -0.82
N PHE A 251 1.73 16.33 -0.24
CA PHE A 251 0.85 15.16 -0.16
C PHE A 251 0.42 14.66 -1.54
N VAL A 252 0.06 15.58 -2.45
CA VAL A 252 -0.28 15.22 -3.84
C VAL A 252 0.93 14.59 -4.53
N LEU A 253 2.13 15.13 -4.34
CA LEU A 253 3.35 14.56 -4.92
C LEU A 253 3.62 13.14 -4.40
N LEU A 254 3.45 12.89 -3.09
CA LEU A 254 3.64 11.56 -2.49
C LEU A 254 2.63 10.53 -3.03
N ILE A 255 1.36 10.92 -3.14
CA ILE A 255 0.31 10.05 -3.70
C ILE A 255 0.65 9.72 -5.16
N VAL A 256 0.96 10.73 -5.98
CA VAL A 256 1.31 10.53 -7.40
C VAL A 256 2.55 9.66 -7.54
N THR A 257 3.58 9.88 -6.72
CA THR A 257 4.81 9.05 -6.75
C THR A 257 4.51 7.61 -6.36
N GLY A 258 3.72 7.38 -5.30
CA GLY A 258 3.33 6.04 -4.87
C GLY A 258 2.49 5.28 -5.91
N PHE A 259 1.63 5.97 -6.66
CA PHE A 259 0.88 5.37 -7.78
C PHE A 259 1.78 5.07 -8.98
N ILE A 260 2.66 5.98 -9.40
CA ILE A 260 3.53 5.79 -10.57
C ILE A 260 4.57 4.69 -10.33
N THR A 261 5.10 4.59 -9.12
CA THR A 261 6.17 3.63 -8.78
C THR A 261 5.64 2.28 -8.29
N GLY A 262 4.32 2.11 -8.13
CA GLY A 262 3.75 0.91 -7.52
C GLY A 262 4.02 0.76 -6.01
N GLY A 263 4.57 1.78 -5.34
CA GLY A 263 4.97 1.71 -3.93
C GLY A 263 3.81 1.36 -2.96
N PHE A 264 2.57 1.71 -3.30
CA PHE A 264 1.40 1.29 -2.51
C PHE A 264 1.10 -0.21 -2.63
N ALA A 265 1.24 -0.78 -3.83
CA ALA A 265 1.07 -2.22 -4.06
C ALA A 265 2.18 -3.00 -3.34
N SER A 266 3.43 -2.53 -3.47
CA SER A 266 4.59 -3.11 -2.77
C SER A 266 4.35 -3.20 -1.25
N LEU A 267 3.91 -2.09 -0.63
CA LEU A 267 3.61 -2.05 0.80
C LEU A 267 2.41 -2.95 1.14
N TYR A 268 1.32 -2.88 0.38
CA TYR A 268 0.11 -3.67 0.64
C TYR A 268 0.42 -5.18 0.67
N TYR A 269 1.07 -5.70 -0.37
CA TYR A 269 1.38 -7.13 -0.47
C TYR A 269 2.47 -7.60 0.49
N SER A 270 3.35 -6.70 0.96
CA SER A 270 4.30 -7.05 2.04
C SER A 270 3.60 -7.43 3.35
N TYR A 271 2.36 -6.99 3.56
CA TYR A 271 1.56 -7.28 4.74
C TYR A 271 0.47 -8.32 4.52
N THR A 272 0.04 -8.57 3.28
CA THR A 272 -1.15 -9.39 2.97
C THR A 272 -0.85 -10.69 2.23
N GLU A 273 0.38 -10.87 1.74
CA GLU A 273 0.79 -12.08 1.03
C GLU A 273 1.94 -12.78 1.74
N ASP A 274 1.68 -14.04 2.15
CA ASP A 274 2.66 -14.85 2.88
C ASP A 274 3.56 -15.64 1.93
N ASP A 275 3.04 -16.04 0.76
CA ASP A 275 3.80 -16.75 -0.26
C ASP A 275 4.87 -15.82 -0.84
N GLU A 276 6.15 -16.15 -0.63
CA GLU A 276 7.25 -15.26 -0.99
C GLU A 276 7.36 -15.03 -2.50
N GLN A 277 7.08 -16.06 -3.30
CA GLN A 277 7.17 -16.00 -4.75
C GLN A 277 5.99 -15.19 -5.32
N LEU A 278 4.77 -15.48 -4.87
CA LEU A 278 3.59 -14.71 -5.26
C LEU A 278 3.71 -13.25 -4.80
N ARG A 279 4.21 -13.01 -3.59
CA ARG A 279 4.46 -11.66 -3.06
C ARG A 279 5.42 -10.90 -3.97
N ALA A 280 6.55 -11.49 -4.37
CA ALA A 280 7.49 -10.83 -5.27
C ALA A 280 6.82 -10.44 -6.60
N ILE A 281 6.06 -11.36 -7.20
CA ILE A 281 5.28 -11.11 -8.41
C ILE A 281 4.31 -9.93 -8.25
N LEU A 282 3.51 -9.93 -7.19
CA LEU A 282 2.48 -8.91 -6.94
C LEU A 282 3.11 -7.54 -6.61
N GLN A 283 4.21 -7.51 -5.86
CA GLN A 283 4.93 -6.27 -5.53
C GLN A 283 5.53 -5.59 -6.77
N HIS A 284 5.89 -6.38 -7.79
CA HIS A 284 6.41 -5.90 -9.06
C HIS A 284 5.33 -5.70 -10.14
N ASN A 285 4.04 -5.84 -9.80
CA ASN A 285 2.91 -5.69 -10.72
C ASN A 285 2.99 -6.64 -11.95
N LEU A 286 3.53 -7.84 -11.74
CA LEU A 286 3.67 -8.88 -12.75
C LEU A 286 2.50 -9.89 -12.75
N GLY A 287 1.62 -9.80 -11.77
CA GLY A 287 0.37 -10.53 -11.69
C GLY A 287 -0.67 -9.71 -10.95
N GLU A 288 -1.92 -10.15 -11.00
CA GLU A 288 -3.03 -9.55 -10.25
C GLU A 288 -3.58 -10.54 -9.24
N ARG A 289 -4.03 -10.05 -8.10
CA ARG A 289 -4.73 -10.87 -7.12
C ARG A 289 -6.15 -11.13 -7.60
N LEU A 290 -6.49 -12.39 -7.79
CA LEU A 290 -7.76 -12.83 -8.35
C LEU A 290 -8.72 -13.35 -7.27
N ASP A 291 -8.21 -14.17 -6.34
CA ASP A 291 -8.98 -14.85 -5.29
C ASP A 291 -10.28 -15.51 -5.82
N LEU A 292 -10.19 -16.21 -6.96
CA LEU A 292 -11.35 -16.92 -7.53
C LEU A 292 -11.58 -18.19 -6.71
N GLU A 293 -12.77 -18.34 -6.13
CA GLU A 293 -13.09 -19.48 -5.27
C GLU A 293 -14.11 -20.43 -5.93
N SER A 294 -13.89 -21.72 -5.77
CA SER A 294 -14.84 -22.76 -6.11
C SER A 294 -14.82 -23.84 -5.04
N GLU A 295 -15.97 -24.40 -4.70
CA GLU A 295 -16.09 -25.46 -3.69
C GLU A 295 -16.82 -26.67 -4.29
N SER A 296 -16.28 -27.86 -4.06
CA SER A 296 -16.87 -29.13 -4.46
C SER A 296 -16.59 -30.18 -3.40
N ASP A 297 -17.62 -30.95 -3.04
CA ASP A 297 -17.59 -31.96 -1.97
C ASP A 297 -16.91 -31.54 -0.64
N GLY A 298 -16.99 -30.25 -0.27
CA GLY A 298 -16.38 -29.74 0.95
C GLY A 298 -14.87 -29.55 0.87
N VAL A 299 -14.31 -29.50 -0.34
CA VAL A 299 -12.96 -29.00 -0.60
C VAL A 299 -13.10 -27.72 -1.41
N LYS A 300 -12.52 -26.64 -0.89
CA LYS A 300 -12.51 -25.31 -1.53
C LYS A 300 -11.16 -25.12 -2.22
N VAL A 301 -11.20 -24.70 -3.48
CA VAL A 301 -10.02 -24.30 -4.26
C VAL A 301 -10.12 -22.80 -4.51
N THR A 302 -9.03 -22.08 -4.22
CA THR A 302 -8.89 -20.66 -4.47
C THR A 302 -7.73 -20.41 -5.42
N ILE A 303 -7.98 -19.84 -6.59
CA ILE A 303 -6.94 -19.32 -7.48
C ILE A 303 -6.54 -17.94 -7.00
N LYS A 304 -5.33 -17.80 -6.45
CA LYS A 304 -4.81 -16.55 -5.87
C LYS A 304 -4.36 -15.57 -6.95
N SER A 305 -3.63 -16.05 -7.95
CA SER A 305 -3.08 -15.24 -9.03
C SER A 305 -2.60 -16.09 -10.20
N VAL A 306 -2.28 -15.43 -11.32
CA VAL A 306 -1.64 -16.01 -12.49
C VAL A 306 -0.54 -15.07 -13.00
N VAL A 307 0.56 -15.66 -13.48
CA VAL A 307 1.59 -14.96 -14.25
C VAL A 307 1.87 -15.76 -15.50
N ALA A 308 1.76 -15.12 -16.66
CA ALA A 308 2.05 -15.73 -17.95
C ALA A 308 3.19 -14.98 -18.63
N ASP A 309 4.16 -15.69 -19.22
CA ASP A 309 5.25 -15.11 -20.01
C ASP A 309 5.64 -16.03 -21.18
N ASP A 310 6.80 -15.79 -21.79
CA ASP A 310 7.27 -16.58 -22.94
C ASP A 310 7.81 -17.96 -22.56
N VAL A 311 8.07 -18.21 -21.28
CA VAL A 311 8.64 -19.47 -20.76
C VAL A 311 7.54 -20.39 -20.26
N GLN A 312 6.63 -19.90 -19.42
CA GLN A 312 5.56 -20.69 -18.83
C GLN A 312 4.44 -19.80 -18.28
N THR A 313 3.36 -20.45 -17.82
CA THR A 313 2.27 -19.79 -17.09
C THR A 313 2.15 -20.39 -15.71
N LEU A 314 2.43 -19.61 -14.66
CA LEU A 314 2.29 -20.03 -13.27
C LEU A 314 0.93 -19.65 -12.72
N VAL A 315 0.21 -20.63 -12.17
CA VAL A 315 -1.06 -20.43 -11.44
C VAL A 315 -0.83 -20.71 -9.96
N PHE A 316 -1.02 -19.70 -9.14
CA PHE A 316 -0.91 -19.78 -7.68
C PHE A 316 -2.27 -20.11 -7.08
N TYR A 317 -2.32 -21.12 -6.22
CA TYR A 317 -3.58 -21.61 -5.67
C TYR A 317 -3.48 -22.04 -4.21
N GLU A 318 -4.63 -22.09 -3.56
CA GLU A 318 -4.83 -22.62 -2.22
C GLU A 318 -5.96 -23.66 -2.26
N VAL A 319 -5.76 -24.79 -1.58
CA VAL A 319 -6.78 -25.82 -1.41
C VAL A 319 -7.05 -26.00 0.08
N GLU A 320 -8.30 -25.89 0.48
CA GLU A 320 -8.76 -26.02 1.86
C GLU A 320 -9.77 -27.18 1.96
N ASP A 321 -9.45 -28.20 2.77
CA ASP A 321 -10.41 -29.21 3.21
C ASP A 321 -11.29 -28.61 4.32
N MET A 322 -12.58 -28.41 4.03
CA MET A 322 -13.53 -27.79 4.94
C MET A 322 -14.13 -28.80 5.94
N LYS A 323 -14.00 -30.11 5.66
CA LYS A 323 -14.64 -31.19 6.43
C LYS A 323 -13.63 -32.01 7.23
N GLY A 324 -12.37 -32.03 6.82
CA GLY A 324 -11.32 -32.85 7.41
C GLY A 324 -10.00 -32.10 7.65
N GLU A 325 -8.97 -32.86 7.99
CA GLU A 325 -7.60 -32.40 8.14
C GLU A 325 -6.70 -32.94 7.01
N ASN A 326 -7.27 -33.17 5.83
CA ASN A 326 -6.50 -33.65 4.69
C ASN A 326 -5.91 -32.46 3.92
N ARG A 327 -4.73 -32.67 3.33
CA ARG A 327 -4.12 -31.74 2.39
C ARG A 327 -4.24 -32.29 0.99
N TYR A 328 -4.67 -31.44 0.06
CA TYR A 328 -4.86 -31.81 -1.34
C TYR A 328 -4.09 -30.85 -2.24
N MET A 329 -3.49 -31.38 -3.30
CA MET A 329 -2.77 -30.61 -4.31
C MET A 329 -3.30 -30.90 -5.72
N MET A 330 -3.11 -29.95 -6.63
CA MET A 330 -3.31 -30.19 -8.04
C MET A 330 -2.18 -31.06 -8.57
N ASN A 331 -2.52 -32.15 -9.26
CA ASN A 331 -1.55 -32.95 -10.01
C ASN A 331 -1.60 -32.52 -11.48
N PRO A 332 -0.48 -32.06 -12.07
CA PRO A 332 -0.46 -31.58 -13.46
C PRO A 332 -0.73 -32.68 -14.49
N TYR A 333 -0.46 -33.93 -14.15
CA TYR A 333 -0.68 -35.08 -15.03
C TYR A 333 -2.08 -35.67 -14.88
N GLU A 334 -2.77 -35.35 -13.79
CA GLU A 334 -3.98 -36.05 -13.40
C GLU A 334 -4.99 -35.12 -12.71
N GLY A 335 -6.11 -34.84 -13.39
CA GLY A 335 -7.25 -34.13 -12.80
C GLY A 335 -7.34 -32.64 -13.13
N VAL A 336 -6.32 -32.05 -13.75
CA VAL A 336 -6.33 -30.66 -14.24
C VAL A 336 -6.51 -30.64 -15.77
N ILE A 337 -7.47 -29.84 -16.26
CA ILE A 337 -7.83 -29.74 -17.68
C ILE A 337 -7.96 -28.26 -18.04
N ILE A 338 -7.33 -27.84 -19.14
CA ILE A 338 -7.52 -26.51 -19.73
C ILE A 338 -8.45 -26.64 -20.93
N GLU A 339 -9.73 -26.23 -20.78
CA GLU A 339 -10.75 -26.46 -21.82
C GLU A 339 -10.41 -25.78 -23.16
N ASN A 340 -9.80 -24.60 -23.08
CA ASN A 340 -9.44 -23.77 -24.24
C ASN A 340 -7.93 -23.75 -24.50
N GLU A 341 -7.21 -24.82 -24.15
CA GLU A 341 -5.76 -24.95 -24.34
C GLU A 341 -5.32 -24.54 -25.76
N TYR A 342 -6.06 -25.02 -26.76
CA TYR A 342 -5.80 -24.76 -28.18
C TYR A 342 -5.91 -23.29 -28.61
N ASP A 343 -6.67 -22.49 -27.86
CA ASP A 343 -6.93 -21.10 -28.19
C ASP A 343 -5.92 -20.15 -27.52
N VAL A 344 -5.33 -20.55 -26.38
CA VAL A 344 -4.55 -19.64 -25.52
C VAL A 344 -3.11 -20.10 -25.25
N MET A 345 -2.78 -21.38 -25.41
CA MET A 345 -1.45 -21.93 -25.12
C MET A 345 -0.64 -22.20 -26.40
N LYS A 346 0.69 -22.18 -26.30
CA LYS A 346 1.59 -22.58 -27.39
C LYS A 346 1.73 -24.11 -27.46
N ARG A 347 1.53 -24.68 -28.65
CA ARG A 347 1.57 -26.15 -28.87
C ARG A 347 2.88 -26.68 -29.44
N ASP A 348 3.70 -25.79 -29.99
CA ASP A 348 4.84 -26.17 -30.85
C ASP A 348 6.15 -26.35 -30.06
N GLU A 349 6.12 -26.10 -28.76
CA GLU A 349 7.27 -26.27 -27.89
C GLU A 349 7.00 -27.44 -26.93
N GLN A 350 7.87 -28.47 -26.93
CA GLN A 350 7.92 -29.48 -25.85
C GLN A 350 8.44 -28.80 -24.56
N THR A 351 7.69 -27.84 -24.02
CA THR A 351 8.05 -27.13 -22.79
C THR A 351 7.41 -27.86 -21.63
N SER A 352 8.03 -28.95 -21.21
CA SER A 352 7.76 -29.54 -19.89
C SER A 352 8.58 -28.79 -18.84
N PHE A 353 8.35 -27.49 -18.64
CA PHE A 353 8.88 -26.81 -17.46
C PHE A 353 8.10 -27.29 -16.24
N TYR A 354 8.53 -28.40 -15.68
CA TYR A 354 8.04 -28.89 -14.41
C TYR A 354 9.20 -29.12 -13.45
N SER A 355 9.44 -28.11 -12.62
CA SER A 355 9.41 -28.36 -11.20
C SER A 355 8.74 -27.14 -10.55
N PRO A 356 7.67 -27.32 -9.74
CA PRO A 356 7.28 -26.25 -8.84
C PRO A 356 8.52 -25.90 -8.00
N PRO A 357 8.80 -24.62 -7.76
CA PRO A 357 9.96 -24.21 -6.98
C PRO A 357 9.94 -24.91 -5.63
N ARG A 358 11.11 -25.46 -5.26
CA ARG A 358 11.38 -26.23 -4.03
C ARG A 358 10.99 -25.53 -2.73
N ASP A 359 10.73 -24.23 -2.76
CA ASP A 359 10.33 -23.47 -1.57
C ASP A 359 8.95 -23.88 -1.00
N GLN A 360 8.28 -24.88 -1.59
CA GLN A 360 7.14 -25.55 -0.95
C GLN A 360 7.51 -26.31 0.35
N GLU A 361 8.79 -26.63 0.60
CA GLU A 361 9.22 -27.18 1.89
C GLU A 361 8.98 -26.23 3.07
N ASN A 362 9.05 -24.90 2.81
CA ASN A 362 8.86 -23.85 3.82
C ASN A 362 7.55 -23.07 3.63
N LEU A 363 6.74 -23.39 2.62
CA LEU A 363 5.38 -22.84 2.52
C LEU A 363 4.63 -23.29 3.77
N HIS A 364 4.44 -22.34 4.68
CA HIS A 364 3.75 -22.45 5.95
C HIS A 364 2.39 -23.15 5.82
N ASN A 365 2.43 -24.48 5.77
CA ASN A 365 1.30 -25.40 5.88
C ASN A 365 0.95 -25.58 7.37
N ASP A 366 0.96 -24.47 8.12
CA ASP A 366 0.74 -24.44 9.57
C ASP A 366 -0.64 -25.01 9.94
N LYS A 367 -1.56 -25.03 8.97
CA LYS A 367 -2.89 -25.63 9.07
C LYS A 367 -2.92 -26.97 8.37
N LYS A 368 -3.24 -28.03 9.12
CA LYS A 368 -3.32 -29.41 8.62
C LYS A 368 -4.31 -29.62 7.47
N ASN A 369 -5.26 -28.72 7.25
CA ASN A 369 -6.30 -28.84 6.23
C ASN A 369 -6.11 -27.89 5.03
N VAL A 370 -5.00 -27.14 4.96
CA VAL A 370 -4.73 -26.18 3.89
C VAL A 370 -3.43 -26.54 3.18
N TYR A 371 -3.45 -26.44 1.86
CA TYR A 371 -2.27 -26.55 1.01
C TYR A 371 -2.18 -25.33 0.09
N ARG A 372 -1.00 -24.71 0.04
CA ARG A 372 -0.68 -23.63 -0.90
C ARG A 372 0.29 -24.17 -1.95
N GLY A 373 -0.06 -24.01 -3.21
CA GLY A 373 0.70 -24.58 -4.31
C GLY A 373 0.76 -23.68 -5.52
N THR A 374 1.69 -24.04 -6.40
CA THR A 374 1.85 -23.42 -7.72
C THR A 374 1.87 -24.53 -8.76
N ILE A 375 1.08 -24.38 -9.83
CA ILE A 375 1.12 -25.26 -10.99
C ILE A 375 1.65 -24.49 -12.19
N SER A 376 2.59 -25.11 -12.92
CA SER A 376 3.09 -24.59 -14.19
C SER A 376 2.28 -25.15 -15.35
N LEU A 377 1.82 -24.25 -16.22
CA LEU A 377 1.16 -24.54 -17.49
C LEU A 377 2.04 -24.07 -18.64
N GLN A 378 1.70 -24.49 -19.86
CA GLN A 378 2.41 -24.05 -21.06
C GLN A 378 2.42 -22.50 -21.20
N PRO A 379 3.46 -21.94 -21.83
CA PRO A 379 3.47 -20.52 -22.17
C PRO A 379 2.32 -20.15 -23.10
N VAL A 380 1.76 -18.96 -22.89
CA VAL A 380 0.63 -18.45 -23.67
C VAL A 380 1.05 -17.98 -25.06
N SER A 381 0.16 -18.20 -26.03
CA SER A 381 0.35 -17.82 -27.44
C SER A 381 -0.20 -16.44 -27.79
N VAL A 382 -1.01 -15.84 -26.92
CA VAL A 382 -1.62 -14.51 -27.08
C VAL A 382 -1.20 -13.56 -25.96
N ASP A 383 -1.30 -12.25 -26.21
CA ASP A 383 -0.87 -11.22 -25.25
C ASP A 383 -1.82 -11.06 -24.05
N GLU A 384 -3.12 -11.28 -24.24
CA GLU A 384 -4.13 -11.24 -23.18
C GLU A 384 -5.23 -12.27 -23.46
N GLY A 385 -5.86 -12.79 -22.40
CA GLY A 385 -6.91 -13.78 -22.57
C GLY A 385 -7.46 -14.32 -21.25
N THR A 386 -8.18 -15.44 -21.35
CA THR A 386 -8.76 -16.14 -20.20
C THR A 386 -8.45 -17.63 -20.32
N ILE A 387 -7.87 -18.21 -19.27
CA ILE A 387 -7.65 -19.66 -19.14
C ILE A 387 -8.90 -20.27 -18.51
N LYS A 388 -9.50 -21.25 -19.18
CA LYS A 388 -10.62 -22.02 -18.64
C LYS A 388 -10.10 -23.28 -17.97
N LEU A 389 -9.86 -23.18 -16.67
CA LEU A 389 -9.33 -24.26 -15.85
C LEU A 389 -10.48 -25.09 -15.28
N GLN A 390 -10.49 -26.38 -15.59
CA GLN A 390 -11.30 -27.39 -14.92
C GLN A 390 -10.43 -28.30 -14.06
N ILE A 391 -10.93 -28.60 -12.87
CA ILE A 391 -10.34 -29.57 -11.96
C ILE A 391 -11.41 -30.61 -11.66
N VAL A 392 -11.11 -31.87 -11.96
CA VAL A 392 -12.01 -33.00 -11.73
C VAL A 392 -11.60 -33.82 -10.51
N ARG A 393 -10.33 -33.74 -10.11
CA ARG A 393 -9.83 -34.36 -8.88
C ARG A 393 -8.55 -33.72 -8.38
N LEU A 394 -8.33 -33.84 -7.08
CA LEU A 394 -7.15 -33.32 -6.38
C LEU A 394 -6.45 -34.47 -5.65
N MET A 395 -5.12 -34.53 -5.75
CA MET A 395 -4.32 -35.59 -5.13
C MET A 395 -4.12 -35.30 -3.65
N GLN A 396 -4.34 -36.30 -2.79
CA GLN A 396 -4.11 -36.20 -1.35
C GLN A 396 -2.62 -36.36 -1.04
N LEU A 397 -2.07 -35.45 -0.23
CA LEU A 397 -0.70 -35.55 0.28
C LEU A 397 -0.65 -36.53 1.46
N ASN A 398 0.10 -37.63 1.28
CA ASN A 398 0.37 -38.62 2.32
C ASN A 398 1.71 -38.32 3.01
N GLU A 399 1.79 -37.18 3.69
CA GLU A 399 2.97 -36.75 4.44
C GLU A 399 2.63 -36.61 5.93
N ASP A 400 3.56 -36.99 6.81
CA ASP A 400 3.53 -36.56 8.21
C ASP A 400 3.93 -35.07 8.28
N PRO A 401 3.03 -34.17 8.71
CA PRO A 401 3.31 -32.73 8.76
C PRO A 401 4.44 -32.34 9.74
N SER A 402 4.95 -33.28 10.54
CA SER A 402 6.07 -33.06 11.47
C SER A 402 7.45 -33.47 10.91
N THR A 403 7.49 -34.31 9.88
CA THR A 403 8.75 -34.81 9.29
C THR A 403 8.91 -34.46 7.81
N GLY A 404 7.82 -34.12 7.10
CA GLY A 404 7.86 -33.79 5.67
C GLY A 404 8.17 -35.00 4.77
N GLU A 405 8.21 -36.22 5.32
CA GLU A 405 8.47 -37.42 4.53
C GLU A 405 7.23 -37.85 3.75
N LEU A 406 7.35 -37.91 2.41
CA LEU A 406 6.42 -38.61 1.54
C LEU A 406 6.44 -40.10 1.90
N ILE A 407 5.30 -40.67 2.30
CA ILE A 407 5.19 -42.12 2.51
C ILE A 407 5.19 -42.80 1.13
N GLY A 408 6.38 -43.10 0.61
CA GLY A 408 6.56 -43.89 -0.61
C GLY A 408 5.90 -45.26 -0.47
N GLY A 409 5.11 -45.67 -1.46
CA GLY A 409 4.52 -47.02 -1.55
C GLY A 409 3.06 -47.19 -1.12
N GLY A 410 2.34 -46.11 -0.79
CA GLY A 410 0.88 -46.15 -0.56
C GLY A 410 0.05 -45.94 -1.83
N GLU A 411 -1.21 -46.42 -1.84
CA GLU A 411 -2.18 -46.08 -2.91
C GLU A 411 -2.39 -44.56 -2.98
N MET A 412 -2.28 -43.98 -4.19
CA MET A 412 -2.62 -42.58 -4.43
C MET A 412 -4.12 -42.37 -4.16
N ARG A 413 -4.43 -41.41 -3.29
CA ARG A 413 -5.81 -41.03 -2.95
C ARG A 413 -6.16 -39.70 -3.57
N PHE A 414 -7.42 -39.55 -3.95
CA PHE A 414 -7.93 -38.35 -4.59
C PHE A 414 -9.23 -37.89 -3.94
N ALA A 415 -9.40 -36.57 -3.89
CA ALA A 415 -10.72 -35.96 -3.73
C ALA A 415 -11.31 -35.73 -5.13
N GLU A 416 -12.42 -36.40 -5.42
CA GLU A 416 -13.17 -36.22 -6.67
C GLU A 416 -14.10 -35.00 -6.55
N GLY A 417 -14.27 -34.25 -7.63
CA GLY A 417 -15.14 -33.08 -7.64
C GLY A 417 -15.23 -32.39 -8.99
N GLY A 418 -15.73 -31.16 -8.97
CA GLY A 418 -15.82 -30.33 -10.16
C GLY A 418 -15.61 -28.87 -9.78
N TRP A 419 -14.39 -28.38 -9.96
CA TRP A 419 -14.03 -26.97 -9.81
C TRP A 419 -13.75 -26.39 -11.18
N SER A 420 -14.28 -25.20 -11.46
CA SER A 420 -14.14 -24.54 -12.76
C SER A 420 -13.85 -23.07 -12.55
N PHE A 421 -12.87 -22.55 -13.29
CA PHE A 421 -12.39 -21.18 -13.18
C PHE A 421 -12.17 -20.55 -14.55
N GLU A 422 -12.51 -19.26 -14.64
CA GLU A 422 -12.13 -18.39 -15.75
C GLU A 422 -11.04 -17.43 -15.25
N ILE A 423 -9.78 -17.74 -15.56
CA ILE A 423 -8.61 -17.05 -15.01
C ILE A 423 -8.11 -16.04 -16.06
N PRO A 424 -8.34 -14.73 -15.90
CA PRO A 424 -7.81 -13.73 -16.83
C PRO A 424 -6.29 -13.62 -16.69
N PHE A 425 -5.58 -13.44 -17.81
CA PHE A 425 -4.15 -13.22 -17.82
C PHE A 425 -3.74 -12.11 -18.79
N GLU A 426 -2.62 -11.48 -18.49
CA GLU A 426 -1.87 -10.60 -19.38
C GLU A 426 -0.43 -11.13 -19.44
N LYS A 427 0.05 -11.38 -20.66
CA LYS A 427 1.39 -11.89 -20.92
C LYS A 427 2.43 -10.82 -20.58
N LYS A 428 3.38 -11.18 -19.72
CA LYS A 428 4.48 -10.31 -19.32
C LYS A 428 5.68 -10.49 -20.25
N PRO A 429 6.41 -9.40 -20.54
CA PRO A 429 7.53 -9.45 -21.47
C PRO A 429 8.73 -10.19 -20.89
N SER A 430 9.45 -10.90 -21.74
CA SER A 430 10.73 -11.55 -21.41
C SER A 430 11.91 -10.82 -22.07
N ARG A 431 13.10 -10.91 -21.48
CA ARG A 431 14.35 -10.40 -22.08
C ARG A 431 15.15 -11.56 -22.63
N VAL A 432 15.51 -11.50 -23.91
CA VAL A 432 16.30 -12.53 -24.59
C VAL A 432 17.69 -11.98 -24.88
N HIS A 433 18.72 -12.61 -24.30
CA HIS A 433 20.12 -12.27 -24.51
C HIS A 433 20.79 -13.38 -25.32
N LYS A 434 21.29 -13.04 -26.51
CA LYS A 434 22.10 -13.96 -27.32
C LYS A 434 23.49 -14.08 -26.70
N LEU A 435 23.96 -15.31 -26.52
CA LEU A 435 25.25 -15.59 -25.91
C LEU A 435 26.29 -15.99 -26.96
N ASP A 436 25.93 -16.90 -27.86
CA ASP A 436 26.77 -17.44 -28.94
C ASP A 436 28.19 -17.84 -28.46
N LYS A 437 28.31 -18.41 -27.26
CA LYS A 437 29.58 -18.80 -26.65
C LYS A 437 29.91 -20.24 -26.94
N LYS A 438 31.01 -20.48 -27.66
CA LYS A 438 31.53 -21.83 -27.92
C LYS A 438 32.59 -22.22 -26.89
N MET A 439 32.55 -23.47 -26.48
CA MET A 439 33.49 -24.11 -25.59
C MET A 439 33.56 -25.61 -25.89
N GLU A 440 34.35 -26.34 -25.10
CA GLU A 440 34.55 -27.77 -25.26
C GLU A 440 34.37 -28.45 -23.91
N VAL A 441 33.57 -29.50 -23.88
CA VAL A 441 33.36 -30.34 -22.70
C VAL A 441 33.79 -31.75 -23.06
N ALA A 442 34.90 -32.20 -22.47
CA ALA A 442 35.47 -33.54 -22.71
C ALA A 442 35.70 -33.87 -24.22
N GLY A 443 36.25 -32.93 -24.99
CA GLY A 443 36.45 -33.11 -26.44
C GLY A 443 35.26 -32.71 -27.31
N ILE A 444 34.07 -32.56 -26.72
CA ILE A 444 32.82 -32.34 -27.45
C ILE A 444 32.51 -30.84 -27.50
N PRO A 445 32.27 -30.26 -28.70
CA PRO A 445 31.89 -28.86 -28.85
C PRO A 445 30.54 -28.56 -28.19
N VAL A 446 30.52 -27.56 -27.31
CA VAL A 446 29.32 -27.04 -26.65
C VAL A 446 29.16 -25.57 -27.00
N ARG A 447 27.93 -25.14 -27.24
CA ARG A 447 27.57 -23.75 -27.52
C ARG A 447 26.48 -23.31 -26.54
N LEU A 448 26.69 -22.19 -25.85
CA LEU A 448 25.61 -21.50 -25.16
C LEU A 448 24.96 -20.55 -26.16
N ASP A 449 23.70 -20.79 -26.47
CA ASP A 449 22.98 -20.12 -27.56
C ASP A 449 22.37 -18.81 -27.07
N GLN A 450 21.45 -18.89 -26.12
CA GLN A 450 20.71 -17.75 -25.60
C GLN A 450 20.26 -17.94 -24.16
N MET A 451 19.98 -16.83 -23.50
CA MET A 451 19.39 -16.78 -22.17
C MET A 451 18.10 -15.95 -22.22
N THR A 452 16.99 -16.56 -21.83
CA THR A 452 15.69 -15.90 -21.71
C THR A 452 15.40 -15.64 -20.24
N ILE A 453 15.32 -14.37 -19.86
CA ILE A 453 15.01 -13.93 -18.50
C ILE A 453 13.55 -13.46 -18.49
N ALA A 454 12.67 -14.27 -17.88
CA ALA A 454 11.25 -14.01 -17.79
C ALA A 454 10.78 -13.92 -16.33
N PRO A 455 9.63 -13.28 -16.04
CA PRO A 455 9.09 -13.17 -14.68
C PRO A 455 8.97 -14.50 -13.93
N THR A 456 8.63 -15.59 -14.61
CA THR A 456 8.41 -16.90 -13.98
C THR A 456 9.70 -17.71 -13.79
N ALA A 457 10.67 -17.60 -14.71
CA ALA A 457 11.92 -18.35 -14.67
C ALA A 457 12.99 -17.73 -15.59
N THR A 458 14.24 -18.14 -15.42
CA THR A 458 15.31 -17.88 -16.39
C THR A 458 15.70 -19.17 -17.09
N VAL A 459 15.71 -19.17 -18.43
CA VAL A 459 16.02 -20.34 -19.25
C VAL A 459 17.33 -20.11 -19.98
N LEU A 460 18.25 -21.07 -19.86
CA LEU A 460 19.46 -21.16 -20.68
C LEU A 460 19.24 -22.19 -21.78
N GLU A 461 19.39 -21.76 -23.02
CA GLU A 461 19.45 -22.64 -24.19
C GLU A 461 20.90 -22.87 -24.58
N TYR A 462 21.25 -24.13 -24.77
CA TYR A 462 22.59 -24.57 -25.11
C TYR A 462 22.51 -25.76 -26.05
N SER A 463 23.54 -25.94 -26.86
CA SER A 463 23.61 -27.00 -27.85
C SER A 463 24.94 -27.70 -27.82
N PHE A 464 24.97 -28.97 -28.20
CA PHE A 464 26.21 -29.69 -28.48
C PHE A 464 26.07 -30.56 -29.73
N GLN A 465 27.19 -30.82 -30.39
CA GLN A 465 27.25 -31.71 -31.55
C GLN A 465 27.55 -33.13 -31.06
N GLU A 466 26.79 -34.10 -31.53
CA GLU A 466 27.18 -35.49 -31.39
C GLU A 466 28.38 -35.77 -32.29
N GLN A 467 29.44 -36.37 -31.74
CA GLN A 467 30.57 -36.86 -32.53
C GLN A 467 30.47 -38.38 -32.59
N GLU A 468 29.82 -38.90 -33.64
CA GLU A 468 29.53 -40.34 -33.79
C GLU A 468 30.75 -41.28 -33.63
N MET A 469 31.98 -40.78 -33.83
CA MET A 469 33.18 -41.62 -33.78
C MET A 469 33.86 -41.70 -32.41
N ASP A 470 33.73 -40.70 -31.54
CA ASP A 470 34.55 -40.60 -30.31
C ASP A 470 33.74 -40.59 -29.00
N GLY A 471 32.41 -40.41 -29.07
CA GLY A 471 31.52 -40.40 -27.91
C GLY A 471 30.42 -39.33 -27.99
N ARG A 472 29.55 -39.29 -26.98
CA ARG A 472 28.46 -38.29 -26.90
C ARG A 472 28.23 -37.82 -25.46
N ILE A 473 27.62 -36.64 -25.35
CA ILE A 473 27.06 -36.15 -24.08
C ILE A 473 25.63 -36.69 -24.00
N ASP A 474 25.36 -37.56 -23.02
CA ASP A 474 23.99 -38.03 -22.77
C ASP A 474 23.21 -37.01 -21.94
N MET A 475 23.88 -36.32 -21.00
CA MET A 475 23.27 -35.30 -20.18
C MET A 475 24.33 -34.29 -19.72
N MET A 476 23.97 -33.02 -19.69
CA MET A 476 24.78 -31.96 -19.08
C MET A 476 23.92 -31.16 -18.11
N THR A 477 24.46 -30.87 -16.93
CA THR A 477 23.78 -30.12 -15.87
C THR A 477 24.53 -28.83 -15.55
N PHE A 478 23.81 -27.90 -14.94
CA PHE A 478 24.34 -26.62 -14.49
C PHE A 478 24.03 -26.46 -13.02
N GLU A 479 24.92 -25.86 -12.24
CA GLU A 479 24.66 -25.68 -10.81
C GLU A 479 23.85 -24.41 -10.54
N SER A 480 24.25 -23.32 -11.17
CA SER A 480 23.72 -21.99 -10.86
C SER A 480 24.16 -20.92 -11.84
N ILE A 481 23.43 -19.81 -11.80
CA ILE A 481 23.86 -18.53 -12.34
C ILE A 481 24.23 -17.62 -11.16
N GLU A 482 25.35 -16.90 -11.27
CA GLU A 482 25.87 -16.04 -10.21
C GLU A 482 26.18 -14.63 -10.72
N SER A 483 25.84 -13.60 -9.93
CA SER A 483 26.25 -12.22 -10.19
C SER A 483 26.45 -11.47 -8.88
N LYS A 484 27.63 -10.86 -8.71
CA LYS A 484 28.05 -10.18 -7.46
C LYS A 484 27.89 -11.10 -6.24
N ASP A 485 26.84 -10.87 -5.44
CA ASP A 485 26.51 -11.58 -4.19
C ASP A 485 25.21 -12.39 -4.30
N LYS A 486 24.64 -12.54 -5.51
CA LYS A 486 23.42 -13.32 -5.75
C LYS A 486 23.72 -14.59 -6.54
N LYS A 487 23.00 -15.65 -6.17
CA LYS A 487 23.07 -16.98 -6.77
C LYS A 487 21.66 -17.47 -7.03
N TRP A 488 21.38 -17.82 -8.28
CA TRP A 488 20.12 -18.41 -8.73
C TRP A 488 20.37 -19.89 -9.01
N LYS A 489 19.60 -20.77 -8.36
CA LYS A 489 19.81 -22.21 -8.45
C LYS A 489 19.19 -22.75 -9.73
N THR A 490 19.78 -23.81 -10.25
CA THR A 490 19.13 -24.61 -11.30
C THR A 490 17.90 -25.32 -10.72
N ASP A 491 16.91 -25.55 -11.57
CA ASP A 491 15.94 -26.60 -11.35
C ASP A 491 16.66 -27.96 -11.49
N GLN A 492 16.75 -28.70 -10.38
CA GLN A 492 17.42 -30.01 -10.35
C GLN A 492 16.55 -31.16 -10.88
N PHE A 493 15.23 -30.95 -10.97
CA PHE A 493 14.27 -31.95 -11.43
C PHE A 493 13.75 -31.70 -12.84
N GLY A 494 13.95 -30.48 -13.36
CA GLY A 494 13.59 -30.12 -14.74
C GLY A 494 14.39 -30.85 -15.83
N GLY A 495 15.45 -31.58 -15.48
CA GLY A 495 16.24 -32.37 -16.43
C GLY A 495 16.82 -31.57 -17.61
N MET A 496 17.47 -32.28 -18.53
CA MET A 496 17.84 -31.75 -19.85
C MET A 496 16.62 -31.82 -20.76
N MET A 497 16.02 -30.68 -21.10
CA MET A 497 14.88 -30.64 -22.02
C MET A 497 15.36 -30.51 -23.45
N TYR A 498 14.89 -31.37 -24.34
CA TYR A 498 15.17 -31.26 -25.77
C TYR A 498 14.59 -29.97 -26.34
N GLY A 499 15.46 -29.09 -26.84
CA GLY A 499 15.15 -27.74 -27.30
C GLY A 499 14.65 -27.66 -28.75
N GLY A 500 14.76 -28.74 -29.52
CA GLY A 500 14.29 -28.82 -30.91
C GLY A 500 15.18 -29.68 -31.79
N ALA A 501 14.75 -29.92 -33.04
CA ALA A 501 15.47 -30.72 -34.03
C ALA A 501 16.90 -30.21 -34.27
N SER A 502 17.83 -31.16 -34.47
CA SER A 502 19.20 -30.87 -34.93
C SER A 502 19.18 -29.81 -36.03
N ASP A 503 19.99 -28.75 -35.87
CA ASP A 503 20.20 -27.84 -36.99
C ASP A 503 20.88 -28.58 -38.15
N ASN A 504 20.89 -27.98 -39.34
CA ASN A 504 21.56 -28.55 -40.53
C ASN A 504 23.08 -28.75 -40.33
N GLU A 505 23.65 -28.25 -39.22
CA GLU A 505 25.05 -28.35 -38.85
C GLU A 505 25.30 -29.42 -37.76
N GLY A 506 24.28 -30.20 -37.37
CA GLY A 506 24.41 -31.31 -36.42
C GLY A 506 24.37 -30.91 -34.93
N TRP A 507 23.89 -29.71 -34.60
CA TRP A 507 23.74 -29.28 -33.20
C TRP A 507 22.39 -29.67 -32.64
N ASN A 508 22.39 -30.45 -31.56
CA ASN A 508 21.20 -30.73 -30.77
C ASN A 508 21.04 -29.64 -29.70
N SER A 509 19.89 -28.97 -29.70
CA SER A 509 19.57 -27.89 -28.73
C SER A 509 18.88 -28.47 -27.49
N PHE A 510 19.20 -27.89 -26.35
CA PHE A 510 18.68 -28.25 -25.04
C PHE A 510 18.39 -27.00 -24.20
N LYS A 511 17.47 -27.14 -23.25
CA LYS A 511 17.08 -26.07 -22.33
C LYS A 511 17.22 -26.53 -20.88
N THR A 512 17.62 -25.60 -20.03
CA THR A 512 17.60 -25.75 -18.56
C THR A 512 17.05 -24.48 -17.92
N ALA A 513 16.37 -24.62 -16.78
CA ALA A 513 15.71 -23.54 -16.08
C ALA A 513 16.40 -23.23 -14.74
N PHE A 514 16.37 -21.96 -14.36
CA PHE A 514 16.87 -21.41 -13.10
C PHE A 514 15.81 -20.52 -12.46
N ASP A 515 16.00 -20.24 -11.16
CA ASP A 515 15.28 -19.15 -10.49
C ASP A 515 15.36 -17.86 -11.32
N THR A 516 14.29 -17.07 -11.30
CA THR A 516 14.21 -15.89 -12.16
C THR A 516 15.22 -14.79 -11.78
N LEU A 517 16.00 -14.34 -12.76
CA LEU A 517 16.84 -13.14 -12.68
C LEU A 517 16.04 -11.86 -12.94
N TYR A 518 14.73 -11.95 -13.19
CA TYR A 518 13.95 -10.87 -13.78
C TYR A 518 13.97 -9.60 -12.94
N PHE A 519 13.84 -9.75 -11.62
CA PHE A 519 13.79 -8.64 -10.67
C PHE A 519 15.13 -7.94 -10.45
N ASP A 520 16.24 -8.61 -10.74
CA ASP A 520 17.59 -8.13 -10.44
C ASP A 520 18.28 -7.41 -11.60
N ASP A 521 17.87 -7.70 -12.83
CA ASP A 521 18.40 -7.09 -14.06
C ASP A 521 19.95 -7.00 -14.09
N PRO A 522 20.68 -8.12 -13.87
CA PRO A 522 22.14 -8.09 -13.88
C PRO A 522 22.67 -7.82 -15.30
N LYS A 523 23.78 -7.06 -15.40
CA LYS A 523 24.46 -6.78 -16.68
C LYS A 523 25.46 -7.85 -17.10
N ASP A 524 25.92 -8.64 -16.14
CA ASP A 524 26.85 -9.72 -16.34
C ASP A 524 26.58 -10.81 -15.31
N VAL A 525 26.72 -12.06 -15.76
CA VAL A 525 26.52 -13.25 -14.95
C VAL A 525 27.61 -14.27 -15.22
N THR A 526 27.86 -15.11 -14.23
CA THR A 526 28.74 -16.28 -14.33
C THR A 526 27.85 -17.52 -14.29
N ILE A 527 27.89 -18.33 -15.34
CA ILE A 527 27.19 -19.61 -15.40
C ILE A 527 28.15 -20.68 -14.86
N ARG A 528 27.74 -21.41 -13.82
CA ARG A 528 28.48 -22.54 -13.26
C ARG A 528 27.93 -23.84 -13.82
N PHE A 529 28.82 -24.65 -14.36
CA PHE A 529 28.50 -25.98 -14.84
C PHE A 529 28.43 -26.93 -13.65
N GLY A 530 27.68 -28.02 -13.80
CA GLY A 530 27.59 -29.09 -12.81
C GLY A 530 28.35 -30.32 -13.29
N THR A 531 27.64 -31.23 -13.93
CA THR A 531 28.17 -32.50 -14.41
C THR A 531 27.87 -32.72 -15.88
N ALA A 532 28.71 -33.48 -16.57
CA ALA A 532 28.40 -34.06 -17.86
C ALA A 532 28.41 -35.59 -17.72
N HIS A 533 27.28 -36.22 -18.01
CA HIS A 533 27.18 -37.65 -18.24
C HIS A 533 27.53 -37.92 -19.71
N LEU A 534 28.53 -38.77 -19.90
CA LEU A 534 29.17 -39.02 -21.17
C LEU A 534 29.08 -40.50 -21.49
N PHE A 535 28.79 -40.79 -22.75
CA PHE A 535 29.11 -42.08 -23.34
C PHE A 535 30.44 -41.94 -24.08
N VAL A 536 31.44 -42.74 -23.69
CA VAL A 536 32.74 -42.80 -24.34
C VAL A 536 32.81 -44.09 -25.14
N LYS A 537 33.09 -43.96 -26.44
CA LYS A 537 33.22 -45.11 -27.32
C LYS A 537 34.59 -45.76 -27.10
N ASP A 538 34.59 -47.03 -26.70
CA ASP A 538 35.79 -47.83 -26.50
C ASP A 538 35.45 -49.30 -26.73
N GLN A 539 35.67 -49.74 -27.97
CA GLN A 539 35.19 -51.05 -28.39
C GLN A 539 36.14 -52.16 -27.98
N LYS A 540 35.60 -53.21 -27.35
CA LYS A 540 36.34 -54.41 -26.99
C LYS A 540 35.50 -55.66 -27.17
N VAL A 541 36.01 -56.63 -27.91
CA VAL A 541 35.39 -57.95 -28.08
C VAL A 541 35.79 -58.86 -26.91
N ILE A 542 34.80 -59.54 -26.34
CA ILE A 542 34.91 -60.56 -25.31
C ILE A 542 34.50 -61.88 -25.94
N GLU A 543 35.42 -62.83 -26.04
CA GLU A 543 35.09 -64.18 -26.49
C GLU A 543 34.30 -64.92 -25.40
N LEU A 544 33.14 -65.48 -25.78
CA LEU A 544 32.30 -66.29 -24.90
C LEU A 544 32.38 -67.76 -25.34
N ASP A 545 32.72 -68.64 -24.40
CA ASP A 545 32.67 -70.08 -24.60
C ASP A 545 31.70 -70.70 -23.60
N VAL A 546 30.52 -71.08 -24.10
CA VAL A 546 29.44 -71.73 -23.32
C VAL A 546 29.86 -73.06 -22.70
N ASN A 547 31.00 -73.65 -23.12
CA ASN A 547 31.53 -74.90 -22.60
C ASN A 547 32.69 -74.71 -21.61
N LYS A 548 33.17 -73.48 -21.41
CA LYS A 548 34.25 -73.16 -20.48
C LYS A 548 33.73 -73.20 -19.03
N GLU A 549 34.58 -73.62 -18.09
CA GLU A 549 34.25 -73.53 -16.66
C GLU A 549 34.21 -72.05 -16.23
N LEU A 550 33.08 -71.61 -15.66
CA LEU A 550 32.85 -70.27 -15.12
C LEU A 550 33.09 -70.24 -13.59
N PRO A 551 33.45 -69.09 -12.99
CA PRO A 551 33.52 -67.76 -13.61
C PRO A 551 34.76 -67.55 -14.49
N ASP A 552 34.61 -66.73 -15.53
CA ASP A 552 35.72 -66.25 -16.37
C ASP A 552 35.95 -64.76 -16.15
N THR A 553 37.16 -64.26 -16.37
CA THR A 553 37.52 -62.87 -16.03
C THR A 553 38.23 -62.17 -17.18
N ILE A 554 37.89 -60.90 -17.38
CA ILE A 554 38.54 -60.02 -18.34
C ILE A 554 38.94 -58.69 -17.68
N GLU A 555 40.03 -58.11 -18.16
CA GLU A 555 40.47 -56.78 -17.74
C GLU A 555 39.94 -55.71 -18.70
N TYR A 556 39.28 -54.67 -18.21
CA TYR A 556 38.80 -53.55 -19.01
C TYR A 556 39.01 -52.24 -18.27
N LEU A 557 39.76 -51.30 -18.88
CA LEU A 557 40.13 -50.01 -18.27
C LEU A 557 40.67 -50.15 -16.83
N GLY A 558 41.51 -51.16 -16.58
CA GLY A 558 42.12 -51.41 -15.27
C GLY A 558 41.18 -51.98 -14.19
N ASN A 559 39.99 -52.43 -14.59
CA ASN A 559 38.97 -53.04 -13.75
C ASN A 559 38.71 -54.48 -14.23
N THR A 560 38.38 -55.38 -13.31
CA THR A 560 38.05 -56.78 -13.64
C THR A 560 36.55 -56.93 -13.85
N ILE A 561 36.14 -57.39 -15.04
CA ILE A 561 34.78 -57.84 -15.32
C ILE A 561 34.78 -59.37 -15.26
N THR A 562 33.84 -59.93 -14.51
CA THR A 562 33.69 -61.39 -14.30
C THR A 562 32.42 -61.86 -15.00
N ILE A 563 32.53 -62.85 -15.87
CA ILE A 563 31.41 -63.59 -16.43
C ILE A 563 31.07 -64.68 -15.43
N ASP A 564 29.99 -64.49 -14.68
CA ASP A 564 29.61 -65.38 -13.59
C ASP A 564 28.85 -66.60 -14.10
N GLU A 565 27.92 -66.38 -15.04
CA GLU A 565 27.02 -67.42 -15.52
C GLU A 565 26.54 -67.14 -16.95
N ILE A 566 26.40 -68.19 -17.76
CA ILE A 566 25.71 -68.16 -19.05
C ILE A 566 24.57 -69.19 -19.03
N LYS A 567 23.33 -68.71 -19.04
CA LYS A 567 22.11 -69.55 -19.06
C LYS A 567 21.53 -69.57 -20.47
N ILE A 568 21.70 -70.69 -21.16
CA ILE A 568 21.07 -70.90 -22.47
C ILE A 568 19.55 -71.06 -22.29
N GLY A 569 18.80 -70.28 -23.06
CA GLY A 569 17.35 -70.28 -23.09
C GLY A 569 16.79 -69.18 -23.98
N SER A 570 15.51 -68.86 -23.75
CA SER A 570 14.77 -67.81 -24.45
C SER A 570 14.19 -66.81 -23.42
N PRO A 571 14.90 -65.72 -23.08
CA PRO A 571 16.19 -65.29 -23.61
C PRO A 571 17.37 -66.08 -23.06
N THR A 572 18.51 -66.02 -23.76
CA THR A 572 19.79 -66.48 -23.21
C THR A 572 20.37 -65.39 -22.35
N GLN A 573 20.79 -65.72 -21.13
CA GLN A 573 21.21 -64.74 -20.14
C GLN A 573 22.71 -64.86 -19.86
N VAL A 574 23.40 -63.72 -19.84
CA VAL A 574 24.81 -63.60 -19.45
C VAL A 574 24.87 -62.69 -18.22
N THR A 575 25.23 -63.25 -17.07
CA THR A 575 25.39 -62.50 -15.82
C THR A 575 26.84 -62.11 -15.63
N LEU A 576 27.05 -60.82 -15.39
CA LEU A 576 28.36 -60.17 -15.29
C LEU A 576 28.48 -59.41 -13.97
N THR A 577 29.59 -59.59 -13.27
CA THR A 577 29.97 -58.77 -12.12
C THR A 577 31.12 -57.85 -12.49
N HIS A 578 31.01 -56.59 -12.10
CA HIS A 578 32.03 -55.57 -12.27
C HIS A 578 32.64 -55.20 -10.91
N ASP A 579 33.96 -55.25 -10.80
CA ASP A 579 34.62 -54.76 -9.60
C ASP A 579 34.43 -53.23 -9.44
N LEU A 580 34.52 -52.76 -8.19
CA LEU A 580 34.30 -51.36 -7.83
C LEU A 580 35.44 -50.85 -6.93
N PRO A 581 36.67 -50.71 -7.47
CA PRO A 581 37.72 -49.96 -6.81
C PRO A 581 37.31 -48.48 -6.63
N LYS A 582 38.01 -47.77 -5.75
CA LYS A 582 37.65 -46.37 -5.41
C LYS A 582 37.78 -45.43 -6.61
N ASP A 583 38.69 -45.75 -7.52
CA ASP A 583 39.13 -44.96 -8.65
C ASP A 583 38.66 -45.53 -10.00
N ARG A 584 37.61 -46.37 -9.99
CA ARG A 584 36.99 -46.87 -11.23
C ARG A 584 36.59 -45.71 -12.15
N GLU A 585 37.03 -45.79 -13.40
CA GLU A 585 36.88 -44.70 -14.39
C GLU A 585 35.44 -44.55 -14.92
N TYR A 586 34.63 -45.61 -14.86
CA TYR A 586 33.31 -45.65 -15.48
C TYR A 586 32.20 -46.15 -14.54
N GLU A 587 30.99 -45.64 -14.74
CA GLU A 587 29.80 -45.94 -13.96
C GLU A 587 29.12 -47.23 -14.46
N SER A 588 29.00 -47.38 -15.78
CA SER A 588 28.43 -48.57 -16.42
C SER A 588 29.13 -48.88 -17.74
N VAL A 589 28.97 -50.12 -18.22
CA VAL A 589 29.48 -50.58 -19.51
C VAL A 589 28.30 -50.82 -20.44
N ASN A 590 28.42 -50.39 -21.69
CA ASN A 590 27.39 -50.59 -22.70
C ASN A 590 27.83 -51.74 -23.61
N TYR A 591 27.01 -52.79 -23.65
CA TYR A 591 27.28 -54.00 -24.42
C TYR A 591 26.44 -54.07 -25.69
N LEU A 592 27.03 -54.67 -26.71
CA LEU A 592 26.41 -55.07 -27.97
C LEU A 592 26.68 -56.56 -28.20
N TYR A 593 25.85 -57.19 -29.01
CA TYR A 593 26.01 -58.58 -29.40
C TYR A 593 26.01 -58.68 -30.92
N TYR A 594 27.06 -59.28 -31.48
CA TYR A 594 27.16 -59.64 -32.89
C TYR A 594 27.50 -61.13 -32.99
N ARG A 595 26.84 -61.85 -33.90
CA ARG A 595 27.10 -63.28 -34.09
C ARG A 595 28.40 -63.56 -34.86
N THR A 596 28.73 -62.71 -35.84
CA THR A 596 29.99 -62.70 -36.61
C THR A 596 30.15 -61.35 -37.30
N ALA A 597 31.39 -60.83 -37.41
CA ALA A 597 31.71 -59.50 -37.97
C ALA A 597 31.35 -59.27 -39.46
N GLU A 598 30.80 -60.26 -40.18
CA GLU A 598 30.58 -60.23 -41.64
C GLU A 598 29.11 -60.23 -42.09
N GLU A 599 28.12 -60.34 -41.20
CA GLU A 599 26.69 -60.38 -41.58
C GLU A 599 25.87 -59.28 -40.87
N GLU A 600 25.39 -58.29 -41.65
CA GLU A 600 24.59 -57.13 -41.19
C GLU A 600 23.08 -57.43 -41.03
N GLU A 601 22.62 -58.65 -41.32
CA GLU A 601 21.19 -59.01 -41.29
C GLU A 601 20.93 -60.20 -40.36
N ASP A 602 20.91 -59.98 -39.05
CA ASP A 602 20.45 -60.99 -38.11
C ASP A 602 19.61 -60.33 -36.99
N TYR A 603 18.39 -60.82 -36.80
CA TYR A 603 17.33 -60.29 -35.94
C TYR A 603 17.60 -60.58 -34.44
N TYR A 604 18.71 -60.12 -33.88
CA TYR A 604 18.98 -60.26 -32.45
C TYR A 604 18.84 -58.92 -31.72
N SER A 605 18.16 -58.94 -30.59
CA SER A 605 18.08 -57.81 -29.68
C SER A 605 18.72 -58.14 -28.34
N ILE A 606 19.25 -57.11 -27.68
CA ILE A 606 19.85 -57.18 -26.36
C ILE A 606 18.94 -56.43 -25.38
N GLY A 607 18.74 -57.03 -24.21
CA GLY A 607 18.04 -56.41 -23.09
C GLY A 607 18.86 -56.53 -21.81
N VAL A 608 18.42 -55.84 -20.75
CA VAL A 608 18.96 -56.00 -19.40
C VAL A 608 17.77 -56.36 -18.49
N SER A 609 17.79 -57.54 -17.89
CA SER A 609 16.68 -58.05 -17.06
C SER A 609 16.88 -57.86 -15.55
N ASP A 610 18.14 -57.79 -15.12
CA ASP A 610 18.49 -57.62 -13.72
C ASP A 610 19.82 -56.87 -13.59
N GLY A 611 20.04 -56.24 -12.45
CA GLY A 611 21.28 -55.53 -12.15
C GLY A 611 21.31 -54.99 -10.73
N ASP A 612 22.52 -54.87 -10.20
CA ASP A 612 22.77 -54.25 -8.89
C ASP A 612 23.85 -53.17 -9.03
N GLY A 613 23.85 -52.26 -8.08
CA GLY A 613 24.79 -51.16 -8.09
C GLY A 613 24.83 -50.39 -6.79
N ILE A 614 25.84 -49.53 -6.72
CA ILE A 614 26.17 -48.77 -5.53
C ILE A 614 26.20 -47.30 -5.89
N LEU A 615 25.51 -46.47 -5.11
CA LEU A 615 25.71 -45.03 -5.19
C LEU A 615 26.97 -44.64 -4.46
N MET A 616 27.79 -43.83 -5.10
CA MET A 616 29.02 -43.30 -4.52
C MET A 616 29.00 -41.79 -4.65
N ASP A 617 29.21 -41.07 -3.54
CA ASP A 617 29.43 -39.62 -3.61
C ASP A 617 30.83 -39.29 -4.12
N LYS A 618 31.05 -38.00 -4.42
CA LYS A 618 32.33 -37.50 -4.94
C LYS A 618 33.56 -37.80 -4.06
N ASP A 619 33.35 -38.02 -2.76
CA ASP A 619 34.41 -38.33 -1.79
C ASP A 619 34.73 -39.84 -1.72
N GLY A 620 33.92 -40.66 -2.42
CA GLY A 620 34.06 -42.10 -2.52
C GLY A 620 33.30 -42.87 -1.44
N LYS A 621 32.36 -42.24 -0.73
CA LYS A 621 31.53 -42.92 0.26
C LYS A 621 30.38 -43.63 -0.45
N LYS A 622 30.21 -44.91 -0.11
CA LYS A 622 29.26 -45.83 -0.74
C LYS A 622 27.93 -45.84 0.02
N TYR A 623 26.83 -45.84 -0.71
CA TYR A 623 25.45 -45.88 -0.21
C TYR A 623 24.68 -46.96 -0.95
N LYS A 624 23.88 -47.75 -0.22
CA LYS A 624 23.01 -48.75 -0.84
C LYS A 624 21.74 -48.09 -1.36
N PRO A 625 21.26 -48.43 -2.58
CA PRO A 625 19.97 -48.00 -3.12
C PRO A 625 18.85 -48.07 -2.07
N GLY A 626 18.08 -46.98 -1.93
CA GLY A 626 16.92 -46.91 -1.03
C GLY A 626 17.20 -46.61 0.46
N SER A 627 18.44 -46.31 0.84
CA SER A 627 18.83 -46.02 2.23
C SER A 627 19.33 -44.59 2.51
N TYR A 628 19.08 -43.66 1.58
CA TYR A 628 19.62 -42.30 1.62
C TYR A 628 18.60 -41.28 1.11
N GLU A 629 18.71 -40.05 1.60
CA GLU A 629 18.02 -38.89 1.06
C GLU A 629 18.86 -38.32 -0.09
N TYR A 630 18.42 -38.56 -1.34
CA TYR A 630 19.20 -38.22 -2.54
C TYR A 630 19.61 -36.75 -2.61
N GLU A 631 18.74 -35.84 -2.16
CA GLU A 631 18.98 -34.38 -2.19
C GLU A 631 20.09 -33.91 -1.23
N LYS A 632 20.42 -34.72 -0.21
CA LYS A 632 21.50 -34.42 0.75
C LYS A 632 22.86 -34.96 0.27
N LEU A 633 22.89 -35.71 -0.81
CA LEU A 633 24.11 -36.27 -1.37
C LEU A 633 24.78 -35.27 -2.31
N ASP A 634 26.08 -35.10 -2.15
CA ASP A 634 26.86 -34.20 -3.00
C ASP A 634 27.22 -34.90 -4.31
N GLN A 635 26.38 -34.68 -5.33
CA GLN A 635 26.52 -35.18 -6.70
C GLN A 635 26.84 -36.70 -6.78
N PRO A 636 25.94 -37.57 -6.27
CA PRO A 636 26.18 -39.00 -6.21
C PRO A 636 26.12 -39.64 -7.61
N ARG A 637 26.97 -40.65 -7.82
CA ARG A 637 27.06 -41.42 -9.07
C ARG A 637 26.67 -42.88 -8.82
N TYR A 638 25.86 -43.46 -9.70
CA TYR A 638 25.46 -44.86 -9.60
C TYR A 638 26.46 -45.73 -10.35
N PHE A 639 27.13 -46.63 -9.64
CA PHE A 639 28.05 -47.60 -10.21
C PHE A 639 27.37 -48.95 -10.35
N GLU A 640 27.27 -49.42 -11.58
CA GLU A 640 26.81 -50.77 -11.87
C GLU A 640 27.89 -51.78 -11.43
N THR A 641 27.48 -52.69 -10.56
CA THR A 641 28.33 -53.76 -10.02
C THR A 641 27.92 -55.13 -10.51
N GLU A 642 26.67 -55.30 -10.93
CA GLU A 642 26.14 -56.54 -11.50
C GLU A 642 25.17 -56.21 -12.62
N GLN A 643 25.22 -56.97 -13.71
CA GLN A 643 24.31 -56.83 -14.84
C GLN A 643 23.98 -58.20 -15.42
N THR A 644 22.70 -58.46 -15.71
CA THR A 644 22.27 -59.62 -16.49
C THR A 644 21.80 -59.16 -17.86
N ILE A 645 22.58 -59.53 -18.87
CA ILE A 645 22.31 -59.25 -20.27
C ILE A 645 21.43 -60.37 -20.83
N ASP A 646 20.30 -60.01 -21.41
CA ASP A 646 19.43 -60.91 -22.13
C ASP A 646 19.71 -60.81 -23.63
N LEU A 647 19.88 -61.96 -24.28
CA LEU A 647 20.04 -62.09 -25.73
C LEU A 647 18.80 -62.76 -26.31
N TYR A 648 18.13 -62.04 -27.21
CA TYR A 648 16.90 -62.46 -27.87
C TYR A 648 17.16 -62.75 -29.34
N ASN A 649 16.49 -63.78 -29.86
CA ASN A 649 16.35 -64.01 -31.30
C ASN A 649 14.94 -63.55 -31.72
N ASP A 650 14.84 -62.38 -32.33
CA ASP A 650 13.56 -61.82 -32.77
C ASP A 650 13.02 -62.51 -34.04
N GLY A 651 13.88 -63.26 -34.74
CA GLY A 651 13.54 -63.98 -35.97
C GLY A 651 13.10 -65.43 -35.76
N SER A 652 13.35 -66.03 -34.58
CA SER A 652 13.01 -67.43 -34.29
C SER A 652 12.86 -67.73 -32.80
N SER A 653 12.29 -68.88 -32.46
CA SER A 653 12.24 -69.38 -31.08
C SER A 653 13.46 -70.20 -30.68
N ASP A 654 14.52 -70.21 -31.50
CA ASP A 654 15.74 -70.95 -31.21
C ASP A 654 16.59 -70.19 -30.19
N ASP A 655 17.16 -70.91 -29.23
CA ASP A 655 18.01 -70.31 -28.20
C ASP A 655 19.27 -69.68 -28.83
N VAL A 656 19.66 -68.51 -28.31
CA VAL A 656 20.88 -67.81 -28.75
C VAL A 656 22.10 -68.49 -28.13
N MET A 657 23.08 -68.84 -28.96
CA MET A 657 24.36 -69.40 -28.49
C MET A 657 25.44 -68.33 -28.65
N PRO A 658 25.73 -67.51 -27.61
CA PRO A 658 26.64 -66.41 -27.74
C PRO A 658 28.09 -66.89 -27.83
N THR A 659 28.78 -66.44 -28.87
CA THR A 659 30.22 -66.69 -29.06
C THR A 659 31.07 -65.47 -28.73
N GLU A 660 30.47 -64.28 -28.77
CA GLU A 660 31.13 -63.01 -28.51
C GLU A 660 30.18 -62.07 -27.79
N LEU A 661 30.70 -61.21 -26.92
CA LEU A 661 30.02 -60.05 -26.38
C LEU A 661 30.92 -58.84 -26.64
N VAL A 662 30.36 -57.77 -27.18
CA VAL A 662 31.13 -56.58 -27.52
C VAL A 662 30.84 -55.48 -26.52
N ILE A 663 31.86 -55.00 -25.83
CA ILE A 663 31.77 -53.69 -25.18
C ILE A 663 31.79 -52.66 -26.30
N ASP A 664 30.74 -51.85 -26.42
CA ASP A 664 30.72 -50.72 -27.36
C ASP A 664 31.41 -49.48 -26.78
N GLY A 665 31.28 -49.33 -25.47
CA GLY A 665 31.85 -48.24 -24.72
C GLY A 665 31.36 -48.25 -23.28
N TYR A 666 31.53 -47.12 -22.61
CA TYR A 666 31.18 -46.98 -21.20
C TYR A 666 30.56 -45.62 -20.92
N SER A 667 29.76 -45.57 -19.86
CA SER A 667 29.17 -44.32 -19.38
C SER A 667 29.98 -43.78 -18.22
N THR A 668 30.25 -42.47 -18.23
CA THR A 668 30.91 -41.80 -17.11
C THR A 668 30.45 -40.37 -16.87
N THR A 669 30.50 -39.95 -15.60
CA THR A 669 30.21 -38.58 -15.20
C THR A 669 31.49 -37.80 -14.95
N LYS A 670 31.63 -36.67 -15.64
CA LYS A 670 32.68 -35.69 -15.39
C LYS A 670 32.12 -34.50 -14.61
N TYR A 671 32.79 -34.15 -13.51
CA TYR A 671 32.55 -32.90 -12.79
C TYR A 671 33.13 -31.72 -13.57
N LEU A 672 32.31 -30.69 -13.80
CA LEU A 672 32.67 -29.52 -14.58
C LEU A 672 32.95 -28.35 -13.62
N ASP A 673 34.21 -28.20 -13.18
CA ASP A 673 34.63 -27.05 -12.37
C ASP A 673 34.66 -25.72 -13.15
N ASP A 674 34.37 -25.79 -14.45
CA ASP A 674 34.38 -24.65 -15.35
C ASP A 674 33.24 -23.67 -15.05
N SER A 675 33.50 -22.40 -15.35
CA SER A 675 32.48 -21.36 -15.31
C SER A 675 32.72 -20.38 -16.44
N VAL A 676 31.64 -19.82 -16.97
CA VAL A 676 31.71 -18.88 -18.08
C VAL A 676 31.04 -17.56 -17.70
N LYS A 677 31.77 -16.47 -17.89
CA LYS A 677 31.24 -15.12 -17.73
C LYS A 677 30.59 -14.66 -19.03
N VAL A 678 29.34 -14.26 -18.94
CA VAL A 678 28.57 -13.71 -20.05
C VAL A 678 28.07 -12.31 -19.72
N LYS A 679 27.98 -11.47 -20.75
CA LYS A 679 27.37 -10.14 -20.65
C LYS A 679 25.93 -10.25 -21.14
N LEU A 680 25.03 -9.58 -20.43
CA LEU A 680 23.63 -9.48 -20.74
C LEU A 680 23.43 -8.06 -21.28
N ASP A 681 23.45 -7.93 -22.61
CA ASP A 681 23.35 -6.66 -23.33
C ASP A 681 21.93 -6.07 -23.31
#